data_AF-A0A957WMH9-F1
#
_entry.id   AF-A0A957WMH9-F1
#
_cell.length_a   1.000
_cell.length_b   1.000
_cell.length_c   1.000
_cell.angle_alpha   90.00
_cell.angle_beta   90.00
_cell.angle_gamma   90.00
#
_symmetry.space_group_name_H-M   'P 1'
#
loop_
_entity.id
_entity.type
_entity.pdbx_description
1 polymer ?
#
loop_
_entity_poly.entity_id
_entity_poly.type
_entity_poly.pdbx_seq_one_letter_code
_entity_poly.pdbx_strand_id
1 'polypeptide(L)'
;VLRLRPKVVKTLDFSVDVMRRIRQEIPDVFLIGRLFVHPQDFGQLSGGTARDARRKGVEMAERILREEVNRDRHHFRGRPLFNAWESLNEVFPEWSDDNTHKLFDEYQVAFGQKMLAAGFEPVAFNFGQGNGRGRQWLRLYPGTLETYTYLGFHEYDWPTMDRLHRIGLEGPSEPQNRVPLVGVGRGNDGMWRCLRYRRVMYEGIRQKFGDKHTVIITECGMTQGVWGGSARDIGPWAKQLTVPHNIPGGVVNTPIHPEDYWQTLLWYNGELMKDDFVMGACLFVTGAAGLPEWETFEHLGAITDRICAFQKLYDFDDLPGAIMPEVTAIRPIEPEVDEPHSEETATLQEESQKLLEEDLIETDAGTSSAESAREWRYTFETGQGLGLLVGDIGIPGERIAITRPDGQHLNVTSGSKGEHGAGGFETYAQKPGRYQIEFLDQKFNLTLSGQFTRVNFYKVDKDDAAASTPEPEEIIEETPPIEGILPEPPVNPTPPEIEAPLAPQPVPVPTPPQSIQTEWTYTFETGQGLGLLVGDIGIPGERISIIKPDGRWVQVTSGSKGEHGIGGFEMYAQQPGRYQIEFMEQRFTLTLTGQFTRVNFRRIASGPSAAASALAAPVQTPPPATDSAPPAAAPPPDFKDESIKTTVPATQASQPSLAPSPPTTTVSTSSPSTRPPTPPADSAPPVAAPPPDFKDEPSQTPAPATPPNQPSLAPAPAPTASASPPPSGPSTPPADPTPAKWRYRMESGRGMSLLVGDIGVKGERITITRPDGRREQLTSGSKAEYGIGGFELYAQQPGVYRVEFLDQTFELQLTGQFTKVIFEHSTQPAQPEFTAAAIPAAVSPPPEPVFEPKKPDRFGLLKVALGFIISLFKRK
;
A
#
# COMPACT_ATOMS: atom_id res chain seq x y z
N VAL A 1 1.79 -6.15 37.14
CA VAL A 1 1.68 -5.44 35.85
C VAL A 1 0.28 -5.70 35.30
N LEU A 2 -0.67 -4.77 35.43
CA LEU A 2 -2.04 -4.94 34.91
C LEU A 2 -2.69 -3.61 34.51
N ARG A 3 -3.27 -3.55 33.30
CA ARG A 3 -4.61 -3.00 33.05
C ARG A 3 -5.19 -3.59 31.76
N LEU A 4 -6.37 -4.21 31.84
CA LEU A 4 -7.21 -4.55 30.68
C LEU A 4 -8.71 -4.42 31.06
N ARG A 5 -9.25 -3.21 31.08
CA ARG A 5 -10.44 -2.88 30.29
C ARG A 5 -9.87 -1.98 29.19
N PRO A 6 -10.26 -2.12 27.91
CA PRO A 6 -9.60 -1.36 26.85
C PRO A 6 -9.76 0.13 27.13
N LYS A 7 -8.64 0.80 27.45
CA LYS A 7 -8.61 2.25 27.63
C LYS A 7 -8.89 2.97 26.31
N VAL A 8 -8.50 2.33 25.21
CA VAL A 8 -8.63 2.85 23.85
C VAL A 8 -9.34 1.82 23.00
N VAL A 9 -10.27 2.28 22.17
CA VAL A 9 -10.87 1.50 21.09
C VAL A 9 -10.80 2.34 19.83
N LYS A 10 -10.19 1.78 18.79
CA LYS A 10 -10.18 2.34 17.44
C LYS A 10 -11.17 1.57 16.57
N THR A 11 -11.93 2.28 15.74
CA THR A 11 -12.93 1.65 14.86
C THR A 11 -13.02 2.34 13.50
N LEU A 12 -13.39 1.55 12.50
CA LEU A 12 -13.78 2.00 11.16
C LEU A 12 -15.32 1.97 10.98
N ASP A 13 -16.05 1.47 11.98
CA ASP A 13 -17.52 1.47 12.05
C ASP A 13 -18.01 2.72 12.78
N PHE A 14 -18.95 3.43 12.14
CA PHE A 14 -19.55 4.68 12.64
C PHE A 14 -21.02 4.50 13.06
N SER A 15 -21.44 3.26 13.33
CA SER A 15 -22.76 2.99 13.86
C SER A 15 -22.94 3.62 15.24
N VAL A 16 -23.83 4.61 15.31
CA VAL A 16 -24.24 5.30 16.55
C VAL A 16 -24.61 4.29 17.64
N ASP A 17 -25.36 3.25 17.31
CA ASP A 17 -25.82 2.26 18.28
C ASP A 17 -24.67 1.39 18.80
N VAL A 18 -23.72 1.02 17.94
CA VAL A 18 -22.53 0.27 18.36
C VAL A 18 -21.69 1.14 19.29
N MET A 19 -21.40 2.39 18.91
CA MET A 19 -20.61 3.31 19.75
C MET A 19 -21.28 3.61 21.09
N ARG A 20 -22.61 3.77 21.11
CA ARG A 20 -23.38 3.95 22.34
C ARG A 20 -23.28 2.72 23.24
N ARG A 21 -23.35 1.51 22.68
CA ARG A 21 -23.17 0.26 23.46
C ARG A 21 -21.76 0.15 24.02
N ILE A 22 -20.73 0.46 23.23
CA ILE A 22 -19.34 0.46 23.73
C ILE A 22 -19.20 1.41 24.92
N ARG A 23 -19.74 2.63 24.84
CA ARG A 23 -19.75 3.56 25.98
C ARG A 23 -20.63 3.11 27.15
N GLN A 24 -21.70 2.36 26.92
CA GLN A 24 -22.51 1.80 28.01
C GLN A 24 -21.72 0.75 28.79
N GLU A 25 -20.98 -0.10 28.09
CA GLU A 25 -20.15 -1.16 28.69
C GLU A 25 -18.86 -0.59 29.30
N ILE A 26 -18.26 0.43 28.68
CA ILE A 26 -17.00 1.04 29.09
C ILE A 26 -17.14 2.58 29.05
N PRO A 27 -17.77 3.20 30.07
CA PRO A 27 -18.10 4.63 30.06
C PRO A 27 -16.90 5.58 29.89
N ASP A 28 -15.72 5.14 30.30
CA ASP A 28 -14.47 5.89 30.28
C ASP A 28 -13.56 5.56 29.09
N VAL A 29 -14.01 4.72 28.14
CA VAL A 29 -13.22 4.38 26.95
C VAL A 29 -12.92 5.61 26.09
N PHE A 30 -11.66 5.70 25.66
CA PHE A 30 -11.21 6.65 24.65
C PHE A 30 -11.48 6.09 23.26
N LEU A 31 -12.54 6.58 22.61
CA LEU A 31 -12.97 6.11 21.30
C LEU A 31 -12.34 6.93 20.19
N ILE A 32 -11.67 6.23 19.28
CA ILE A 32 -10.98 6.79 18.11
C ILE A 32 -11.68 6.32 16.84
N GLY A 33 -12.14 7.26 16.02
CA GLY A 33 -12.64 6.98 14.68
C GLY A 33 -11.52 7.11 13.65
N ARG A 34 -11.52 6.27 12.62
CA ARG A 34 -10.72 6.47 11.40
C ARG A 34 -11.59 6.29 10.17
N LEU A 35 -11.74 7.34 9.37
CA LEU A 35 -12.43 7.26 8.08
C LEU A 35 -11.51 6.61 7.05
N PHE A 36 -11.82 5.37 6.65
CA PHE A 36 -11.10 4.70 5.58
C PHE A 36 -11.38 5.38 4.23
N VAL A 37 -10.31 5.84 3.57
CA VAL A 37 -10.36 6.45 2.24
C VAL A 37 -9.47 5.66 1.29
N HIS A 38 -9.95 5.37 0.08
CA HIS A 38 -9.17 4.68 -0.94
C HIS A 38 -9.37 5.36 -2.31
N PRO A 39 -8.28 5.78 -3.00
CA PRO A 39 -6.90 5.80 -2.52
C PRO A 39 -6.71 6.74 -1.30
N GLN A 40 -5.66 6.51 -0.52
CA GLN A 40 -5.23 7.44 0.52
C GLN A 40 -4.45 8.59 -0.14
N ASP A 41 -5.21 9.58 -0.57
CA ASP A 41 -4.88 10.46 -1.69
C ASP A 41 -3.87 11.58 -1.40
N PHE A 42 -2.88 11.32 -0.54
CA PHE A 42 -1.83 12.30 -0.28
C PHE A 42 -0.79 12.35 -1.40
N GLY A 43 -0.68 11.29 -2.23
CA GLY A 43 0.18 11.28 -3.41
C GLY A 43 -0.13 12.42 -4.39
N GLN A 44 -1.36 12.96 -4.38
CA GLN A 44 -1.73 14.14 -5.15
C GLN A 44 -1.13 15.46 -4.65
N LEU A 45 -0.60 15.49 -3.42
CA LEU A 45 0.14 16.64 -2.88
C LEU A 45 1.63 16.58 -3.22
N SER A 46 2.12 15.51 -3.87
CA SER A 46 3.48 15.47 -4.42
C SER A 46 3.59 16.52 -5.53
N GLY A 47 4.24 17.64 -5.23
CA GLY A 47 4.31 18.84 -6.09
C GLY A 47 3.20 19.86 -5.85
N GLY A 48 2.39 19.70 -4.81
CA GLY A 48 1.40 20.69 -4.37
C GLY A 48 2.00 21.80 -3.51
N THR A 49 1.17 22.78 -3.14
CA THR A 49 1.56 23.88 -2.25
C THR A 49 1.11 23.64 -0.81
N ALA A 50 1.64 24.41 0.15
CA ALA A 50 1.15 24.40 1.53
C ALA A 50 -0.35 24.74 1.61
N ARG A 51 -0.83 25.64 0.74
CA ARG A 51 -2.26 25.97 0.61
C ARG A 51 -3.09 24.75 0.22
N ASP A 52 -2.61 23.96 -0.74
CA ASP A 52 -3.28 22.72 -1.16
C ASP A 52 -3.35 21.70 -0.02
N ALA A 53 -2.24 21.53 0.69
CA ALA A 53 -2.15 20.62 1.83
C ALA A 53 -3.13 21.01 2.94
N ARG A 54 -3.17 22.30 3.33
CA ARG A 54 -4.11 22.80 4.34
C ARG A 54 -5.56 22.60 3.90
N ARG A 55 -5.89 22.96 2.66
CA ARG A 55 -7.23 22.73 2.08
C ARG A 55 -7.63 21.26 2.19
N LYS A 56 -6.75 20.33 1.82
CA LYS A 56 -7.00 18.89 1.93
C LYS A 56 -7.19 18.42 3.38
N GLY A 57 -6.45 19.00 4.32
CA GLY A 57 -6.63 18.74 5.76
C GLY A 57 -8.03 19.13 6.24
N VAL A 58 -8.49 20.33 5.87
CA VAL A 58 -9.84 20.81 6.16
C VAL A 58 -10.91 19.94 5.48
N GLU A 59 -10.75 19.63 4.19
CA GLU A 59 -11.69 18.76 3.45
C GLU A 59 -11.88 17.39 4.12
N MET A 60 -10.79 16.78 4.61
CA MET A 60 -10.86 15.51 5.32
C MET A 60 -11.59 15.65 6.65
N ALA A 61 -11.26 16.66 7.45
CA ALA A 61 -11.94 16.94 8.72
C ALA A 61 -13.44 17.18 8.51
N GLU A 62 -13.83 18.01 7.54
CA GLU A 62 -15.23 18.25 7.21
C GLU A 62 -15.97 17.01 6.73
N ARG A 63 -15.28 16.12 6.00
CA ARG A 63 -15.86 14.83 5.63
C ARG A 63 -16.15 13.96 6.86
N ILE A 64 -15.22 13.88 7.81
CA ILE A 64 -15.42 13.18 9.08
C ILE A 64 -16.58 13.81 9.88
N LEU A 65 -16.58 15.13 10.04
CA LEU A 65 -17.58 15.83 10.85
C LEU A 65 -19.01 15.70 10.29
N ARG A 66 -19.17 15.41 8.99
CA ARG A 66 -20.47 15.12 8.37
C ARG A 66 -21.05 13.75 8.73
N GLU A 67 -20.23 12.82 9.24
CA GLU A 67 -20.69 11.50 9.64
C GLU A 67 -21.76 11.59 10.72
N GLU A 68 -22.80 10.75 10.60
CA GLU A 68 -23.96 10.80 11.50
C GLU A 68 -23.56 10.70 12.97
N VAL A 69 -22.55 9.89 13.28
CA VAL A 69 -22.04 9.65 14.64
C VAL A 69 -21.46 10.88 15.33
N ASN A 70 -21.07 11.91 14.57
CA ASN A 70 -20.47 13.14 15.06
C ASN A 70 -21.48 14.27 15.28
N ARG A 71 -22.76 14.07 14.95
CA ARG A 71 -23.78 15.11 15.15
C ARG A 71 -24.06 15.35 16.63
N ASP A 72 -24.36 16.60 16.99
CA ASP A 72 -24.59 17.03 18.38
C ASP A 72 -25.75 16.32 19.11
N ARG A 73 -26.62 15.63 18.38
CA ARG A 73 -27.68 14.82 19.00
C ARG A 73 -27.16 13.49 19.58
N HIS A 74 -25.95 13.07 19.21
CA HIS A 74 -25.37 11.79 19.63
C HIS A 74 -24.30 12.00 20.68
N HIS A 75 -24.77 12.02 21.92
CA HIS A 75 -23.93 12.09 23.10
C HIS A 75 -24.19 10.92 24.02
N PHE A 76 -23.20 10.58 24.84
CA PHE A 76 -23.35 9.70 25.98
C PHE A 76 -22.89 10.43 27.23
N ARG A 77 -23.83 10.66 28.16
CA ARG A 77 -23.59 11.44 29.40
C ARG A 77 -22.98 12.83 29.11
N GLY A 78 -23.51 13.53 28.11
CA GLY A 78 -23.07 14.88 27.74
C GLY A 78 -21.73 14.94 26.99
N ARG A 79 -21.15 13.79 26.60
CA ARG A 79 -19.89 13.73 25.82
C ARG A 79 -20.14 13.17 24.42
N PRO A 80 -19.43 13.65 23.38
CA PRO A 80 -19.53 13.08 22.05
C PRO A 80 -19.22 11.57 22.06
N LEU A 81 -19.81 10.81 21.13
CA LEU A 81 -19.58 9.37 21.06
C LEU A 81 -18.11 9.06 20.78
N PHE A 82 -17.45 9.77 19.88
CA PHE A 82 -16.00 9.70 19.69
C PHE A 82 -15.28 10.70 20.58
N ASN A 83 -14.11 10.31 21.07
CA ASN A 83 -13.18 11.24 21.72
C ASN A 83 -12.27 11.89 20.70
N ALA A 84 -11.81 11.09 19.74
CA ALA A 84 -10.78 11.50 18.82
C ALA A 84 -10.96 10.92 17.43
N TRP A 85 -10.25 11.51 16.47
CA TRP A 85 -10.23 11.06 15.09
C TRP A 85 -8.80 11.04 14.53
N GLU A 86 -8.50 9.98 13.79
CA GLU A 86 -7.32 9.90 12.94
C GLU A 86 -7.61 10.50 11.57
N SER A 87 -6.57 11.06 10.93
CA SER A 87 -6.62 11.48 9.53
C SER A 87 -6.25 10.33 8.60
N LEU A 88 -5.16 10.45 7.85
CA LEU A 88 -4.69 9.46 6.88
C LEU A 88 -3.76 8.43 7.55
N ASN A 89 -3.72 7.23 6.98
CA ASN A 89 -3.06 6.05 7.51
C ASN A 89 -1.86 5.64 6.65
N GLU A 90 -0.66 5.58 7.24
CA GLU A 90 0.56 5.07 6.58
C GLU A 90 0.84 5.71 5.20
N VAL A 91 0.65 7.02 5.14
CA VAL A 91 0.48 7.78 3.89
C VAL A 91 1.67 7.69 2.93
N PHE A 92 2.88 7.68 3.46
CA PHE A 92 4.10 7.59 2.69
C PHE A 92 5.22 6.94 3.52
N PRO A 93 6.24 6.36 2.86
CA PRO A 93 7.40 5.78 3.53
C PRO A 93 8.38 6.85 4.06
N GLU A 94 9.29 6.44 4.94
CA GLU A 94 10.33 7.31 5.54
C GLU A 94 11.24 8.01 4.52
N TRP A 95 11.41 7.42 3.34
CA TRP A 95 12.30 7.92 2.29
C TRP A 95 11.64 8.94 1.36
N SER A 96 10.42 9.38 1.67
CA SER A 96 9.84 10.57 1.02
C SER A 96 10.72 11.79 1.25
N ASP A 97 10.68 12.74 0.31
CA ASP A 97 11.48 13.95 0.40
C ASP A 97 10.97 14.89 1.51
N ASP A 98 11.87 15.71 2.04
CA ASP A 98 11.57 16.64 3.13
C ASP A 98 10.41 17.61 2.79
N ASN A 99 10.18 17.95 1.52
CA ASN A 99 9.07 18.82 1.13
C ASN A 99 7.73 18.09 1.25
N THR A 100 7.64 16.84 0.79
CA THR A 100 6.45 15.99 1.03
C THR A 100 6.11 15.89 2.52
N HIS A 101 7.13 15.70 3.37
CA HIS A 101 6.94 15.67 4.82
C HIS A 101 6.41 17.01 5.39
N LYS A 102 6.94 18.14 4.92
CA LYS A 102 6.47 19.48 5.34
C LYS A 102 5.04 19.75 4.89
N LEU A 103 4.67 19.36 3.67
CA LEU A 103 3.29 19.44 3.20
C LEU A 103 2.37 18.56 4.07
N PHE A 104 2.86 17.43 4.56
CA PHE A 104 2.07 16.61 5.48
C PHE A 104 1.89 17.29 6.84
N ASP A 105 2.89 18.01 7.33
CA ASP A 105 2.75 18.84 8.54
C ASP A 105 1.64 19.88 8.37
N GLU A 106 1.64 20.60 7.24
CA GLU A 106 0.62 21.59 6.88
C GLU A 106 -0.80 20.98 6.81
N TYR A 107 -0.91 19.79 6.21
CA TYR A 107 -2.15 19.02 6.18
C TYR A 107 -2.64 18.64 7.59
N GLN A 108 -1.75 18.10 8.43
CA GLN A 108 -2.07 17.67 9.78
C GLN A 108 -2.47 18.86 10.66
N VAL A 109 -1.78 20.00 10.57
CA VAL A 109 -2.14 21.22 11.31
C VAL A 109 -3.57 21.65 10.98
N ALA A 110 -3.89 21.78 9.69
CA ALA A 110 -5.22 22.22 9.25
C ALA A 110 -6.33 21.21 9.65
N PHE A 111 -6.07 19.91 9.50
CA PHE A 111 -6.96 18.87 10.00
C PHE A 111 -7.18 18.99 11.51
N GLY A 112 -6.09 19.08 12.27
CA GLY A 112 -6.12 19.08 13.73
C GLY A 112 -6.86 20.29 14.30
N GLN A 113 -6.59 21.48 13.77
CA GLN A 113 -7.28 22.71 14.15
C GLN A 113 -8.79 22.62 13.89
N LYS A 114 -9.20 22.07 12.74
CA LYS A 114 -10.61 21.89 12.41
C LYS A 114 -11.31 20.89 13.33
N MET A 115 -10.65 19.78 13.69
CA MET A 115 -11.21 18.80 14.63
C MET A 115 -11.33 19.35 16.05
N LEU A 116 -10.31 20.08 16.53
CA LEU A 116 -10.32 20.74 17.84
C LEU A 116 -11.45 21.77 17.93
N ALA A 117 -11.64 22.58 16.88
CA ALA A 117 -12.74 23.55 16.82
C ALA A 117 -14.14 22.89 16.88
N ALA A 118 -14.24 21.62 16.46
CA ALA A 118 -15.47 20.83 16.54
C ALA A 118 -15.59 20.02 17.84
N GLY A 119 -14.70 20.21 18.81
CA GLY A 119 -14.73 19.51 20.11
C GLY A 119 -14.21 18.07 20.08
N PHE A 120 -13.45 17.69 19.04
CA PHE A 120 -12.80 16.39 18.93
C PHE A 120 -11.28 16.51 19.01
N GLU A 121 -10.65 15.53 19.65
CA GLU A 121 -9.20 15.43 19.69
C GLU A 121 -8.67 14.84 18.37
N PRO A 122 -7.64 15.42 17.74
CA PRO A 122 -7.02 14.81 16.58
C PRO A 122 -5.88 13.87 17.03
N VAL A 123 -5.66 12.77 16.29
CA VAL A 123 -4.56 11.82 16.52
C VAL A 123 -3.56 11.88 15.36
N ALA A 124 -2.34 12.32 15.63
CA ALA A 124 -1.32 12.58 14.62
C ALA A 124 -0.64 11.31 14.08
N PHE A 125 -0.06 11.46 12.88
CA PHE A 125 0.94 10.57 12.25
C PHE A 125 0.44 9.22 11.73
N ASN A 126 0.02 8.29 12.61
CA ASN A 126 -0.40 6.93 12.23
C ASN A 126 0.47 6.31 11.11
N PHE A 127 1.79 6.52 11.24
CA PHE A 127 2.75 6.11 10.22
C PHE A 127 3.01 4.62 10.29
N GLY A 128 3.32 4.04 9.13
CA GLY A 128 3.76 2.66 9.04
C GLY A 128 5.03 2.42 9.84
N GLN A 129 5.15 1.18 10.31
CA GLN A 129 6.24 0.75 11.16
C GLN A 129 7.59 1.01 10.50
N GLY A 130 8.47 1.73 11.20
CA GLY A 130 9.81 2.02 10.70
C GLY A 130 10.03 3.47 10.25
N ASN A 131 9.00 4.32 10.25
CA ASN A 131 9.09 5.70 9.75
C ASN A 131 9.63 6.73 10.77
N GLY A 132 10.67 7.47 10.38
CA GLY A 132 11.21 8.68 11.02
C GLY A 132 11.91 8.49 12.37
N ARG A 133 13.00 9.21 12.64
CA ARG A 133 13.66 9.27 13.97
C ARG A 133 13.20 10.49 14.78
N GLY A 134 13.42 10.54 16.10
CA GLY A 134 12.85 11.62 16.94
C GLY A 134 13.29 13.03 16.51
N ARG A 135 14.57 13.24 16.17
CA ARG A 135 15.03 14.53 15.63
C ARG A 135 14.43 14.88 14.27
N GLN A 136 14.15 13.88 13.44
CA GLN A 136 13.49 14.09 12.16
C GLN A 136 12.06 14.55 12.38
N TRP A 137 11.35 14.02 13.39
CA TRP A 137 10.00 14.46 13.72
C TRP A 137 9.96 15.92 14.17
N LEU A 138 10.90 16.34 15.04
CA LEU A 138 11.01 17.75 15.43
C LEU A 138 11.27 18.71 14.27
N ARG A 139 12.04 18.25 13.28
CA ARG A 139 12.40 19.05 12.10
C ARG A 139 11.28 19.12 11.08
N LEU A 140 10.63 17.98 10.82
CA LEU A 140 9.69 17.82 9.71
C LEU A 140 8.24 18.08 10.10
N TYR A 141 7.90 17.95 11.39
CA TYR A 141 6.52 18.10 11.86
C TYR A 141 6.35 19.06 13.05
N PRO A 142 6.99 20.26 13.03
CA PRO A 142 6.88 21.18 14.15
C PRO A 142 5.43 21.61 14.40
N GLY A 143 4.65 21.91 13.36
CA GLY A 143 3.27 22.39 13.49
C GLY A 143 2.33 21.32 14.06
N THR A 144 2.48 20.07 13.61
CA THR A 144 1.71 18.93 14.14
C THR A 144 2.02 18.72 15.62
N LEU A 145 3.29 18.74 16.02
CA LEU A 145 3.66 18.61 17.43
C LEU A 145 3.20 19.81 18.27
N GLU A 146 3.09 21.00 17.68
CA GLU A 146 2.51 22.16 18.35
C GLU A 146 0.98 22.09 18.46
N THR A 147 0.30 21.42 17.52
CA THR A 147 -1.16 21.35 17.49
C THR A 147 -1.73 20.17 18.30
N TYR A 148 -1.05 19.02 18.33
CA TYR A 148 -1.64 17.76 18.79
C TYR A 148 -1.22 17.39 20.22
N THR A 149 -2.18 16.82 20.98
CA THR A 149 -1.92 16.13 22.25
C THR A 149 -1.62 14.66 22.00
N TYR A 150 -2.36 13.98 21.12
CA TYR A 150 -2.26 12.54 20.90
C TYR A 150 -1.43 12.20 19.67
N LEU A 151 -0.45 11.33 19.85
CA LEU A 151 0.44 10.84 18.80
C LEU A 151 0.18 9.36 18.54
N GLY A 152 -0.23 9.02 17.31
CA GLY A 152 -0.54 7.66 16.88
C GLY A 152 0.67 6.94 16.29
N PHE A 153 0.87 5.68 16.67
CA PHE A 153 1.96 4.82 16.17
C PHE A 153 1.44 3.46 15.76
N HIS A 154 2.01 2.91 14.68
CA HIS A 154 1.82 1.52 14.30
C HIS A 154 3.06 0.71 14.66
N GLU A 155 2.87 -0.36 15.42
CA GLU A 155 3.97 -1.19 15.93
C GLU A 155 3.66 -2.68 15.77
N TYR A 156 4.31 -3.32 14.81
CA TYR A 156 4.16 -4.74 14.54
C TYR A 156 5.50 -5.37 14.13
N ASP A 157 5.70 -6.66 14.39
CA ASP A 157 6.90 -7.40 13.92
C ASP A 157 6.56 -8.87 13.65
N TRP A 158 7.52 -9.63 13.14
CA TRP A 158 7.37 -11.06 12.84
C TRP A 158 8.66 -11.82 13.14
N PRO A 159 8.61 -13.04 13.69
CA PRO A 159 7.43 -13.81 14.12
C PRO A 159 7.07 -13.56 15.58
N THR A 160 7.69 -12.59 16.23
CA THR A 160 7.34 -12.10 17.57
C THR A 160 7.53 -10.60 17.57
N MET A 161 6.73 -9.88 18.37
CA MET A 161 6.84 -8.41 18.51
C MET A 161 8.19 -7.98 19.11
N ASP A 162 8.87 -8.88 19.84
CA ASP A 162 10.14 -8.62 20.52
C ASP A 162 11.38 -8.99 19.70
N ARG A 163 11.23 -9.53 18.48
CA ARG A 163 12.35 -10.09 17.71
C ARG A 163 13.43 -9.04 17.46
N LEU A 164 13.10 -7.92 16.83
CA LEU A 164 14.10 -6.87 16.58
C LEU A 164 14.55 -6.17 17.85
N HIS A 165 13.74 -6.21 18.91
CA HIS A 165 14.18 -5.73 20.21
C HIS A 165 15.35 -6.55 20.75
N ARG A 166 15.20 -7.88 20.80
CA ARG A 166 16.28 -8.78 21.22
C ARG A 166 17.51 -8.68 20.35
N ILE A 167 17.35 -8.71 19.01
CA ILE A 167 18.47 -8.56 18.07
C ILE A 167 19.22 -7.24 18.32
N GLY A 168 18.48 -6.14 18.54
CA GLY A 168 19.08 -4.84 18.79
C GLY A 168 19.81 -4.74 20.14
N LEU A 169 19.43 -5.53 21.14
CA LEU A 169 20.14 -5.61 22.42
C LEU A 169 21.38 -6.52 22.35
N GLU A 170 21.32 -7.61 21.58
CA GLU A 170 22.36 -8.65 21.51
C GLU A 170 23.42 -8.40 20.42
N GLY A 171 23.15 -7.51 19.46
CA GLY A 171 24.05 -7.23 18.33
C GLY A 171 25.36 -6.50 18.70
N PRO A 172 26.39 -6.54 17.82
CA PRO A 172 27.65 -5.82 18.02
C PRO A 172 27.46 -4.30 18.13
N SER A 173 28.37 -3.64 18.86
CA SER A 173 28.27 -2.27 19.38
C SER A 173 28.33 -1.13 18.36
N GLU A 174 28.57 -1.38 17.08
CA GLU A 174 28.67 -0.33 16.07
C GLU A 174 27.29 0.04 15.48
N PRO A 175 26.89 1.33 15.47
CA PRO A 175 25.62 1.77 14.93
C PRO A 175 25.59 1.58 13.41
N GLN A 176 24.72 0.68 12.94
CA GLN A 176 24.48 0.51 11.51
C GLN A 176 23.39 1.48 11.03
N ASN A 177 23.71 2.28 10.01
CA ASN A 177 22.81 3.28 9.43
C ASN A 177 21.70 2.72 8.53
N ARG A 178 21.43 1.41 8.58
CA ARG A 178 20.32 0.76 7.87
C ARG A 178 19.63 -0.22 8.82
N VAL A 179 18.40 -0.61 8.47
CA VAL A 179 17.73 -1.77 9.08
C VAL A 179 18.78 -2.88 9.14
N PRO A 180 19.22 -3.32 10.33
CA PRO A 180 20.18 -4.39 10.39
C PRO A 180 19.54 -5.61 9.74
N LEU A 181 20.22 -6.18 8.74
CA LEU A 181 19.93 -7.55 8.32
C LEU A 181 19.96 -8.40 9.59
N VAL A 182 19.02 -9.35 9.71
CA VAL A 182 18.95 -10.24 10.88
C VAL A 182 20.34 -10.81 11.15
N GLY A 183 20.96 -10.43 12.28
CA GLY A 183 22.30 -10.86 12.66
C GLY A 183 23.45 -9.84 12.54
N VAL A 184 23.20 -8.56 12.20
CA VAL A 184 24.29 -7.57 12.11
C VAL A 184 23.99 -6.26 12.87
N GLY A 185 24.54 -6.10 14.07
CA GLY A 185 24.68 -4.80 14.78
C GLY A 185 23.47 -4.27 15.55
N ARG A 186 23.74 -3.49 16.61
CA ARG A 186 22.74 -2.69 17.36
C ARG A 186 22.21 -1.55 16.50
N GLY A 187 21.28 -1.86 15.60
CA GLY A 187 20.46 -0.83 14.97
C GLY A 187 19.38 -0.35 15.93
N ASN A 188 19.63 0.74 16.66
CA ASN A 188 18.64 1.53 17.42
C ASN A 188 18.16 0.96 18.77
N ASP A 189 19.04 0.37 19.58
CA ASP A 189 18.75 -0.12 20.95
C ASP A 189 17.54 -1.07 21.04
N GLY A 190 17.26 -1.80 19.95
CA GLY A 190 16.10 -2.71 19.85
C GLY A 190 14.75 -2.01 19.62
N MET A 191 14.73 -0.70 19.36
CA MET A 191 13.50 0.09 19.20
C MET A 191 13.24 0.44 17.72
N TRP A 192 13.11 -0.58 16.88
CA TRP A 192 12.90 -0.38 15.43
C TRP A 192 11.45 -0.46 15.00
N ARG A 193 10.79 -1.58 15.34
CA ARG A 193 9.43 -1.91 14.91
C ARG A 193 8.41 -1.80 16.03
N CYS A 194 8.75 -2.40 17.16
CA CYS A 194 8.09 -2.17 18.43
C CYS A 194 8.99 -1.30 19.31
N LEU A 195 8.37 -0.55 20.22
CA LEU A 195 8.98 0.45 21.11
C LEU A 195 9.60 1.65 20.39
N ARG A 196 9.26 1.87 19.13
CA ARG A 196 9.76 3.01 18.37
C ARG A 196 9.22 4.33 18.92
N TYR A 197 7.98 4.35 19.41
CA TYR A 197 7.42 5.52 20.07
C TYR A 197 8.34 6.04 21.19
N ARG A 198 8.94 5.13 21.96
CA ARG A 198 9.82 5.46 23.10
C ARG A 198 11.03 6.24 22.62
N ARG A 199 11.63 5.77 21.53
CA ARG A 199 12.72 6.48 20.85
C ARG A 199 12.29 7.85 20.36
N VAL A 200 11.20 7.95 19.61
CA VAL A 200 10.71 9.22 19.06
C VAL A 200 10.44 10.24 20.19
N MET A 201 9.88 9.78 21.30
CA MET A 201 9.57 10.59 22.47
C MET A 201 10.84 11.04 23.23
N TYR A 202 11.83 10.17 23.41
CA TYR A 202 13.07 10.49 24.12
C TYR A 202 14.16 11.14 23.24
N GLU A 203 14.06 11.09 21.92
CA GLU A 203 14.99 11.75 20.99
C GLU A 203 14.54 13.17 20.60
N GLY A 204 13.88 13.89 21.50
CA GLY A 204 13.69 15.34 21.37
C GLY A 204 12.29 15.84 21.70
N ILE A 205 11.24 15.04 21.48
CA ILE A 205 9.86 15.52 21.65
C ILE A 205 9.61 15.91 23.11
N ARG A 206 9.90 15.02 24.08
CA ARG A 206 9.71 15.33 25.50
C ARG A 206 10.66 16.42 25.99
N GLN A 207 11.86 16.54 25.42
CA GLN A 207 12.77 17.64 25.76
C GLN A 207 12.23 19.00 25.30
N LYS A 208 11.56 19.07 24.14
CA LYS A 208 10.97 20.31 23.60
C LYS A 208 9.60 20.63 24.21
N PHE A 209 8.75 19.63 24.41
CA PHE A 209 7.33 19.81 24.74
C PHE A 209 6.92 19.27 26.12
N GLY A 210 7.86 18.75 26.92
CA GLY A 210 7.57 18.20 28.24
C GLY A 210 6.58 17.03 28.19
N ASP A 211 5.58 17.04 29.08
CA ASP A 211 4.54 16.02 29.22
C ASP A 211 3.31 16.25 28.34
N LYS A 212 3.37 17.18 27.38
CA LYS A 212 2.25 17.54 26.51
C LYS A 212 1.66 16.33 25.77
N HIS A 213 2.51 15.42 25.31
CA HIS A 213 2.11 14.39 24.35
C HIS A 213 1.77 13.06 25.01
N THR A 214 0.63 12.50 24.61
CA THR A 214 0.21 11.14 24.97
C THR A 214 0.31 10.24 23.74
N VAL A 215 1.01 9.11 23.89
CA VAL A 215 1.19 8.09 22.87
C VAL A 215 0.01 7.13 22.86
N ILE A 216 -0.47 6.82 21.67
CA ILE A 216 -1.44 5.77 21.41
C ILE A 216 -0.84 4.85 20.35
N ILE A 217 -0.74 3.55 20.65
CA ILE A 217 -0.38 2.58 19.62
C ILE A 217 -1.67 2.23 18.88
N THR A 218 -1.94 2.95 17.80
CA THR A 218 -3.22 2.90 17.09
C THR A 218 -3.38 1.65 16.23
N GLU A 219 -2.31 0.87 16.05
CA GLU A 219 -2.34 -0.45 15.42
C GLU A 219 -1.12 -1.27 15.86
N CYS A 220 -1.31 -2.50 16.35
CA CYS A 220 -0.18 -3.37 16.72
C CYS A 220 -0.46 -4.87 16.58
N GLY A 221 0.61 -5.64 16.49
CA GLY A 221 0.54 -7.10 16.51
C GLY A 221 1.66 -7.75 15.70
N MET A 222 1.31 -8.82 14.97
CA MET A 222 2.24 -9.50 14.08
C MET A 222 1.77 -9.47 12.64
N THR A 223 2.67 -9.14 11.71
CA THR A 223 2.41 -9.25 10.27
C THR A 223 3.65 -9.76 9.55
N GLN A 224 3.48 -10.63 8.56
CA GLN A 224 4.57 -11.02 7.67
C GLN A 224 5.00 -9.89 6.73
N GLY A 225 4.14 -8.88 6.53
CA GLY A 225 4.39 -7.73 5.64
C GLY A 225 5.61 -6.91 6.03
N VAL A 226 6.03 -7.02 7.29
CA VAL A 226 7.22 -6.35 7.80
C VAL A 226 8.50 -6.69 7.03
N TRP A 227 8.58 -7.84 6.37
CA TRP A 227 9.77 -8.23 5.61
C TRP A 227 9.87 -7.55 4.24
N GLY A 228 8.78 -6.98 3.73
CA GLY A 228 8.69 -6.45 2.38
C GLY A 228 9.01 -7.51 1.29
N GLY A 229 9.29 -7.04 0.08
CA GLY A 229 9.65 -7.91 -1.04
C GLY A 229 8.53 -8.89 -1.40
N SER A 230 8.82 -10.19 -1.36
CA SER A 230 7.86 -11.26 -1.66
C SER A 230 6.99 -11.68 -0.48
N ALA A 231 7.30 -11.23 0.75
CA ALA A 231 6.44 -11.49 1.90
C ALA A 231 5.13 -10.72 1.75
N ARG A 232 4.00 -11.40 1.98
CA ARG A 232 2.68 -10.78 1.92
C ARG A 232 2.34 -10.16 3.25
N ASP A 233 1.53 -9.11 3.22
CA ASP A 233 0.96 -8.52 4.42
C ASP A 233 -0.20 -9.38 4.94
N ILE A 234 0.15 -10.40 5.71
CA ILE A 234 -0.78 -11.37 6.30
C ILE A 234 -0.45 -11.59 7.78
N GLY A 235 -1.50 -11.78 8.58
CA GLY A 235 -1.44 -11.84 10.03
C GLY A 235 -1.03 -13.20 10.60
N PRO A 236 -1.01 -13.33 11.94
CA PRO A 236 -0.50 -14.50 12.64
C PRO A 236 -1.32 -15.78 12.40
N TRP A 237 -2.56 -15.66 11.93
CA TRP A 237 -3.46 -16.80 11.70
C TRP A 237 -3.38 -17.35 10.27
N ALA A 238 -2.53 -16.76 9.43
CA ALA A 238 -2.28 -17.28 8.10
C ALA A 238 -1.82 -18.75 8.16
N LYS A 239 -2.39 -19.60 7.32
CA LYS A 239 -2.01 -21.02 7.22
C LYS A 239 -0.74 -21.25 6.40
N GLN A 240 -0.26 -20.22 5.73
CA GLN A 240 0.90 -20.27 4.85
C GLN A 240 1.90 -19.22 5.29
N LEU A 241 3.17 -19.64 5.38
CA LEU A 241 4.29 -18.73 5.52
C LEU A 241 4.64 -18.17 4.14
N THR A 242 4.67 -16.86 4.02
CA THR A 242 5.08 -16.12 2.81
C THR A 242 6.46 -15.48 2.97
N VAL A 243 7.01 -15.48 4.19
CA VAL A 243 8.39 -15.08 4.46
C VAL A 243 9.35 -16.08 3.78
N PRO A 244 10.25 -15.63 2.89
CA PRO A 244 11.21 -16.50 2.23
C PRO A 244 12.07 -17.31 3.22
N HIS A 245 12.31 -18.58 2.90
CA HIS A 245 13.04 -19.52 3.77
C HIS A 245 14.48 -19.09 4.09
N ASN A 246 15.06 -18.23 3.25
CA ASN A 246 16.41 -17.70 3.44
C ASN A 246 16.47 -16.50 4.39
N ILE A 247 15.34 -16.00 4.93
CA ILE A 247 15.33 -14.92 5.91
C ILE A 247 15.56 -15.51 7.31
N PRO A 248 16.73 -15.24 7.94
CA PRO A 248 17.03 -15.78 9.27
C PRO A 248 15.99 -15.32 10.30
N GLY A 249 15.53 -16.22 11.16
CA GLY A 249 14.54 -15.92 12.20
C GLY A 249 13.14 -15.56 11.70
N GLY A 250 12.90 -15.56 10.39
CA GLY A 250 11.57 -15.30 9.80
C GLY A 250 10.73 -16.57 9.59
N VAL A 251 11.37 -17.74 9.58
CA VAL A 251 10.73 -19.03 9.33
C VAL A 251 10.23 -19.63 10.64
N VAL A 252 8.90 -19.72 10.78
CA VAL A 252 8.21 -20.34 11.91
C VAL A 252 7.03 -21.16 11.42
N ASN A 253 6.48 -22.00 12.31
CA ASN A 253 5.24 -22.71 12.03
C ASN A 253 4.09 -21.71 11.89
N THR A 254 3.26 -21.92 10.88
CA THR A 254 2.04 -21.13 10.63
C THR A 254 0.82 -22.06 10.60
N PRO A 255 -0.34 -21.65 11.14
CA PRO A 255 -0.56 -20.41 11.90
C PRO A 255 0.25 -20.37 13.21
N ILE A 256 0.52 -19.17 13.71
CA ILE A 256 1.18 -18.97 14.99
C ILE A 256 0.29 -19.58 16.09
N HIS A 257 0.89 -20.32 17.01
CA HIS A 257 0.13 -20.91 18.10
C HIS A 257 -0.41 -19.79 19.02
N PRO A 258 -1.68 -19.85 19.48
CA PRO A 258 -2.25 -18.78 20.31
C PRO A 258 -1.46 -18.48 21.58
N GLU A 259 -0.77 -19.47 22.16
CA GLU A 259 0.12 -19.24 23.31
C GLU A 259 1.34 -18.39 22.93
N ASP A 260 1.97 -18.66 21.79
CA ASP A 260 3.16 -17.91 21.36
C ASP A 260 2.78 -16.45 21.06
N TYR A 261 1.63 -16.24 20.43
CA TYR A 261 1.07 -14.91 20.23
C TYR A 261 0.75 -14.23 21.58
N TRP A 262 0.14 -14.96 22.51
CA TRP A 262 -0.17 -14.43 23.84
C TRP A 262 1.09 -13.98 24.60
N GLN A 263 2.17 -14.75 24.54
CA GLN A 263 3.44 -14.37 25.17
C GLN A 263 4.02 -13.08 24.58
N THR A 264 3.90 -12.87 23.27
CA THR A 264 4.37 -11.62 22.66
C THR A 264 3.54 -10.41 23.09
N LEU A 265 2.22 -10.58 23.26
CA LEU A 265 1.35 -9.53 23.81
C LEU A 265 1.68 -9.21 25.27
N LEU A 266 1.97 -10.22 26.10
CA LEU A 266 2.37 -10.02 27.50
C LEU A 266 3.67 -9.24 27.60
N TRP A 267 4.66 -9.58 26.77
CA TRP A 267 5.91 -8.82 26.68
C TRP A 267 5.63 -7.36 26.30
N TYR A 268 4.90 -7.13 25.22
CA TYR A 268 4.67 -5.79 24.70
C TYR A 268 3.89 -4.93 25.71
N ASN A 269 2.83 -5.47 26.32
CA ASN A 269 2.11 -4.81 27.40
C ASN A 269 3.03 -4.47 28.59
N GLY A 270 3.94 -5.39 28.94
CA GLY A 270 4.95 -5.16 29.99
C GLY A 270 5.90 -4.01 29.66
N GLU A 271 6.22 -3.78 28.39
CA GLU A 271 6.99 -2.63 27.94
C GLU A 271 6.18 -1.33 27.94
N LEU A 272 4.96 -1.32 27.39
CA LEU A 272 4.11 -0.13 27.35
C LEU A 272 3.83 0.41 28.76
N MET A 273 3.66 -0.47 29.74
CA MET A 273 3.41 -0.09 31.13
C MET A 273 4.60 0.60 31.83
N LYS A 274 5.79 0.63 31.21
CA LYS A 274 6.95 1.37 31.74
C LYS A 274 6.91 2.86 31.39
N ASP A 275 6.08 3.25 30.43
CA ASP A 275 5.99 4.60 29.91
C ASP A 275 4.65 5.23 30.31
N ASP A 276 4.69 6.16 31.26
CA ASP A 276 3.50 6.83 31.82
C ASP A 276 2.72 7.69 30.80
N PHE A 277 3.37 8.08 29.71
CA PHE A 277 2.79 8.82 28.60
C PHE A 277 2.13 7.93 27.53
N VAL A 278 2.06 6.60 27.73
CA VAL A 278 1.34 5.69 26.82
C VAL A 278 -0.07 5.41 27.33
N MET A 279 -1.08 5.73 26.52
CA MET A 279 -2.48 5.48 26.88
C MET A 279 -2.87 4.01 26.76
N GLY A 280 -2.41 3.35 25.69
CA GLY A 280 -2.74 1.97 25.38
C GLY A 280 -2.39 1.59 23.95
N ALA A 281 -2.76 0.35 23.59
CA ALA A 281 -2.54 -0.19 22.26
C ALA A 281 -3.79 -0.87 21.71
N CYS A 282 -4.06 -0.65 20.44
CA CYS A 282 -5.08 -1.34 19.66
C CYS A 282 -4.40 -2.50 18.95
N LEU A 283 -4.86 -3.73 19.20
CA LEU A 283 -4.50 -4.86 18.34
C LEU A 283 -5.02 -4.60 16.92
N PHE A 284 -4.68 -5.45 15.95
CA PHE A 284 -5.31 -5.43 14.64
C PHE A 284 -6.85 -5.61 14.73
N VAL A 285 -7.46 -6.09 13.67
CA VAL A 285 -8.90 -6.00 13.49
C VAL A 285 -9.67 -7.06 14.29
N THR A 286 -10.81 -6.62 14.84
CA THR A 286 -11.93 -7.50 15.16
C THR A 286 -13.09 -7.22 14.21
N GLY A 287 -13.75 -8.25 13.69
CA GLY A 287 -14.90 -8.10 12.78
C GLY A 287 -14.53 -7.89 11.31
N ALA A 288 -13.34 -8.33 10.89
CA ALA A 288 -12.92 -8.45 9.49
C ALA A 288 -13.56 -9.65 8.75
N ALA A 289 -14.35 -10.47 9.45
CA ALA A 289 -15.07 -11.59 8.87
C ALA A 289 -15.76 -11.23 7.53
N GLY A 290 -15.32 -11.86 6.45
CA GLY A 290 -15.82 -11.63 5.09
C GLY A 290 -14.86 -10.88 4.15
N LEU A 291 -13.74 -10.36 4.66
CA LEU A 291 -12.63 -9.82 3.87
C LEU A 291 -11.45 -10.82 3.91
N PRO A 292 -11.26 -11.67 2.89
CA PRO A 292 -10.30 -12.78 2.92
C PRO A 292 -8.86 -12.35 3.27
N GLU A 293 -8.46 -11.16 2.85
CA GLU A 293 -7.14 -10.59 3.15
C GLU A 293 -6.96 -10.26 4.65
N TRP A 294 -8.02 -9.80 5.33
CA TRP A 294 -7.98 -9.39 6.73
C TRP A 294 -8.33 -10.51 7.72
N GLU A 295 -8.88 -11.64 7.24
CA GLU A 295 -9.20 -12.80 8.09
C GLU A 295 -7.97 -13.33 8.84
N THR A 296 -6.78 -13.22 8.23
CA THR A 296 -5.52 -13.66 8.86
C THR A 296 -5.09 -12.82 10.07
N PHE A 297 -5.70 -11.65 10.25
CA PHE A 297 -5.48 -10.72 11.36
C PHE A 297 -6.60 -10.76 12.42
N GLU A 298 -7.68 -11.50 12.19
CA GLU A 298 -8.89 -11.48 13.03
C GLU A 298 -8.65 -12.05 14.44
N HIS A 299 -8.82 -11.24 15.49
CA HIS A 299 -8.54 -11.63 16.88
C HIS A 299 -9.69 -12.33 17.63
N LEU A 300 -10.62 -12.97 16.92
CA LEU A 300 -11.71 -13.75 17.54
C LEU A 300 -11.23 -15.08 18.13
N GLY A 301 -12.05 -15.64 19.04
CA GLY A 301 -11.78 -16.94 19.65
C GLY A 301 -10.66 -16.87 20.70
N ALA A 302 -9.64 -17.74 20.56
CA ALA A 302 -8.69 -18.05 21.64
C ALA A 302 -8.00 -16.83 22.25
N ILE A 303 -7.67 -15.80 21.46
CA ILE A 303 -7.04 -14.58 21.99
C ILE A 303 -8.05 -13.72 22.76
N THR A 304 -9.25 -13.52 22.23
CA THR A 304 -10.33 -12.82 22.94
C THR A 304 -10.70 -13.55 24.24
N ASP A 305 -10.80 -14.88 24.21
CA ASP A 305 -11.08 -15.71 25.40
C ASP A 305 -10.00 -15.54 26.47
N ARG A 306 -8.72 -15.51 26.06
CA ARG A 306 -7.59 -15.25 26.98
C ARG A 306 -7.62 -13.86 27.56
N ILE A 307 -7.90 -12.84 26.76
CA ILE A 307 -8.09 -11.46 27.26
C ILE A 307 -9.22 -11.46 28.29
N CYS A 308 -10.39 -11.99 27.96
CA CYS A 308 -11.52 -12.06 28.89
C CYS A 308 -11.20 -12.86 30.18
N ALA A 309 -10.48 -13.97 30.08
CA ALA A 309 -10.06 -14.74 31.24
C ALA A 309 -9.06 -13.96 32.10
N PHE A 310 -8.06 -13.33 31.49
CA PHE A 310 -7.06 -12.50 32.15
C PHE A 310 -7.71 -11.33 32.90
N GLN A 311 -8.76 -10.73 32.34
CA GLN A 311 -9.55 -9.67 32.99
C GLN A 311 -10.33 -10.14 34.22
N LYS A 312 -10.76 -11.41 34.26
CA LYS A 312 -11.53 -11.96 35.38
C LYS A 312 -10.68 -12.35 36.58
N LEU A 313 -9.37 -12.53 36.39
CA LEU A 313 -8.46 -12.94 37.46
C LEU A 313 -8.22 -11.83 38.50
N TYR A 314 -8.65 -10.60 38.22
CA TYR A 314 -8.38 -9.44 39.06
C TYR A 314 -9.62 -8.54 39.14
N ASP A 315 -10.00 -8.15 40.36
CA ASP A 315 -11.01 -7.12 40.54
C ASP A 315 -10.39 -5.74 40.31
N PHE A 316 -10.96 -4.96 39.39
CA PHE A 316 -10.45 -3.62 39.08
C PHE A 316 -10.73 -2.64 40.21
N ASP A 317 -11.74 -2.94 41.06
CA ASP A 317 -12.11 -2.13 42.21
C ASP A 317 -11.09 -2.26 43.36
N ASP A 318 -10.27 -3.31 43.35
CA ASP A 318 -9.23 -3.57 44.36
C ASP A 318 -7.86 -2.98 44.00
N LEU A 319 -7.70 -2.42 42.78
CA LEU A 319 -6.45 -1.77 42.40
C LEU A 319 -6.39 -0.37 43.04
N PRO A 320 -5.29 0.00 43.73
CA PRO A 320 -5.15 1.32 44.32
C PRO A 320 -5.35 2.36 43.22
N GLY A 321 -6.37 3.21 43.39
CA GLY A 321 -6.88 4.11 42.37
C GLY A 321 -5.75 4.85 41.69
N ALA A 322 -5.35 4.38 40.50
CA ALA A 322 -4.46 5.16 39.67
C ALA A 322 -5.26 6.40 39.32
N ILE A 323 -4.84 7.52 39.92
CA ILE A 323 -5.34 8.87 39.70
C ILE A 323 -5.46 9.01 38.19
N MET A 324 -6.69 8.92 37.68
CA MET A 324 -6.96 9.33 36.32
C MET A 324 -6.50 10.80 36.28
N PRO A 325 -5.68 11.24 35.31
CA PRO A 325 -5.72 12.66 34.99
C PRO A 325 -7.20 12.91 34.72
N GLU A 326 -7.81 13.78 35.53
CA GLU A 326 -9.13 14.28 35.26
C GLU A 326 -9.02 14.78 33.83
N VAL A 327 -9.67 14.08 32.88
CA VAL A 327 -9.85 14.63 31.55
C VAL A 327 -10.69 15.84 31.84
N THR A 328 -10.03 16.99 31.98
CA THR A 328 -10.68 18.26 32.21
C THR A 328 -11.68 18.31 31.08
N ALA A 329 -12.96 18.09 31.40
CA ALA A 329 -14.02 18.43 30.49
C ALA A 329 -13.66 19.86 30.11
N ILE A 330 -13.31 20.09 28.84
CA ILE A 330 -13.19 21.42 28.31
C ILE A 330 -14.56 21.99 28.62
N ARG A 331 -14.65 22.75 29.72
CA ARG A 331 -15.85 23.49 30.02
C ARG A 331 -16.01 24.34 28.77
N PRO A 332 -17.19 24.33 28.12
CA PRO A 332 -17.52 25.45 27.27
C PRO A 332 -17.14 26.68 28.06
N ILE A 333 -16.29 27.54 27.50
CA ILE A 333 -16.07 28.85 28.07
C ILE A 333 -17.48 29.45 28.08
N GLU A 334 -18.15 29.38 29.24
CA GLU A 334 -19.37 30.13 29.47
C GLU A 334 -18.91 31.58 29.37
N PRO A 335 -19.40 32.34 28.38
CA PRO A 335 -19.02 33.73 28.26
C PRO A 335 -19.44 34.40 29.56
N GLU A 336 -18.47 34.86 30.33
CA GLU A 336 -18.71 35.81 31.39
C GLU A 336 -19.38 37.01 30.72
N VAL A 337 -20.66 37.21 31.03
CA VAL A 337 -21.51 38.24 30.43
C VAL A 337 -21.04 39.58 30.98
N ASP A 338 -20.03 40.15 30.35
CA ASP A 338 -19.87 41.59 30.25
C ASP A 338 -20.57 42.06 28.98
N GLU A 339 -21.48 43.02 29.16
CA GLU A 339 -22.22 43.71 28.11
C GLU A 339 -21.29 44.43 27.09
N PRO A 340 -21.77 44.74 25.87
CA PRO A 340 -21.17 44.25 24.64
C PRO A 340 -20.05 45.14 24.08
N HIS A 341 -18.93 44.51 23.73
CA HIS A 341 -18.05 44.97 22.66
C HIS A 341 -18.16 44.02 21.47
N SER A 342 -19.21 44.22 20.68
CA SER A 342 -19.59 43.37 19.54
C SER A 342 -18.79 43.64 18.26
N GLU A 343 -17.56 44.16 18.34
CA GLU A 343 -16.78 44.53 17.14
C GLU A 343 -15.52 43.68 16.93
N GLU A 344 -15.08 42.88 17.91
CA GLU A 344 -13.74 42.24 17.86
C GLU A 344 -13.74 40.78 17.36
N THR A 345 -14.88 40.07 17.44
CA THR A 345 -14.99 38.69 16.91
C THR A 345 -15.46 38.62 15.46
N ALA A 346 -16.14 39.67 14.96
CA ALA A 346 -16.42 39.80 13.53
C ALA A 346 -15.14 40.11 12.74
N THR A 347 -14.23 40.88 13.35
CA THR A 347 -12.94 41.27 12.74
C THR A 347 -11.99 40.09 12.57
N LEU A 348 -12.00 39.06 13.43
CA LEU A 348 -11.12 37.89 13.24
C LEU A 348 -11.61 36.90 12.16
N GLN A 349 -12.93 36.78 11.97
CA GLN A 349 -13.49 36.01 10.84
C GLN A 349 -13.39 36.80 9.51
N GLU A 350 -13.58 38.11 9.55
CA GLU A 350 -13.34 38.99 8.40
C GLU A 350 -11.85 39.11 8.07
N GLU A 351 -10.92 39.19 9.02
CA GLU A 351 -9.47 39.20 8.74
C GLU A 351 -8.99 37.86 8.19
N SER A 352 -9.56 36.73 8.64
CA SER A 352 -9.28 35.42 8.04
C SER A 352 -9.82 35.30 6.61
N GLN A 353 -10.97 35.93 6.29
CA GLN A 353 -11.52 35.99 4.93
C GLN A 353 -10.80 37.02 4.06
N LYS A 354 -10.36 38.14 4.65
CA LYS A 354 -9.64 39.23 3.99
C LYS A 354 -8.19 38.85 3.69
N LEU A 355 -7.53 38.07 4.54
CA LEU A 355 -6.23 37.43 4.22
C LEU A 355 -6.34 36.39 3.09
N LEU A 356 -7.53 35.81 2.87
CA LEU A 356 -7.80 34.91 1.74
C LEU A 356 -8.17 35.64 0.45
N GLU A 357 -8.67 36.88 0.54
CA GLU A 357 -9.06 37.73 -0.59
C GLU A 357 -7.97 38.75 -1.01
N GLU A 358 -7.08 39.18 -0.11
CA GLU A 358 -5.93 40.06 -0.44
C GLU A 358 -4.82 39.28 -1.18
N ASP A 359 -4.75 37.96 -1.03
CA ASP A 359 -3.91 37.06 -1.86
C ASP A 359 -4.46 36.84 -3.29
N LEU A 360 -5.59 37.46 -3.64
CA LEU A 360 -6.27 37.31 -4.94
C LEU A 360 -6.12 38.52 -5.88
N ILE A 361 -5.43 39.60 -5.47
CA ILE A 361 -5.23 40.80 -6.32
C ILE A 361 -3.80 41.34 -6.19
N GLU A 362 -2.85 40.73 -6.91
CA GLU A 362 -1.72 41.37 -7.62
C GLU A 362 -0.66 40.32 -7.98
N THR A 363 -0.49 40.05 -9.28
CA THR A 363 0.84 39.98 -9.89
C THR A 363 0.69 40.32 -11.36
N ASP A 364 0.84 41.59 -11.69
CA ASP A 364 1.28 42.00 -13.02
C ASP A 364 2.75 42.44 -12.93
N ALA A 365 3.53 41.94 -13.89
CA ALA A 365 4.90 42.29 -14.27
C ALA A 365 5.86 42.89 -13.22
N GLY A 366 6.75 42.06 -12.66
CA GLY A 366 7.91 42.49 -11.89
C GLY A 366 9.09 41.52 -11.98
N THR A 367 9.92 41.71 -13.02
CA THR A 367 11.31 41.23 -13.20
C THR A 367 11.83 40.16 -12.22
N SER A 368 11.75 38.89 -12.63
CA SER A 368 12.51 37.80 -12.03
C SER A 368 14.01 37.97 -12.30
N SER A 369 14.81 37.95 -11.24
CA SER A 369 16.26 37.76 -11.32
C SER A 369 16.57 36.48 -12.10
N ALA A 370 17.36 36.61 -13.16
CA ALA A 370 17.78 35.53 -14.02
C ALA A 370 18.74 34.54 -13.30
N GLU A 371 18.18 33.59 -12.55
CA GLU A 371 18.86 32.33 -12.26
C GLU A 371 18.66 31.38 -13.45
N SER A 372 19.68 31.38 -14.33
CA SER A 372 20.04 30.35 -15.31
C SER A 372 18.96 29.30 -15.68
N ALA A 373 18.10 29.61 -16.66
CA ALA A 373 17.32 28.60 -17.36
C ALA A 373 18.26 27.62 -18.07
N ARG A 374 18.26 26.35 -17.64
CA ARG A 374 18.98 25.25 -18.27
C ARG A 374 18.12 24.73 -19.43
N GLU A 375 18.59 24.89 -20.67
CA GLU A 375 17.86 24.45 -21.87
C GLU A 375 18.03 22.92 -22.05
N TRP A 376 16.92 22.18 -21.99
CA TRP A 376 16.92 20.76 -22.33
C TRP A 376 16.59 20.58 -23.81
N ARG A 377 17.27 19.63 -24.45
CA ARG A 377 16.99 19.19 -25.81
C ARG A 377 16.68 17.70 -25.83
N TYR A 378 16.16 17.22 -26.94
CA TYR A 378 15.87 15.80 -27.12
C TYR A 378 16.29 15.31 -28.50
N THR A 379 16.68 14.05 -28.56
CA THR A 379 16.73 13.25 -29.79
C THR A 379 15.70 12.13 -29.68
N PHE A 380 15.22 11.62 -30.81
CA PHE A 380 14.37 10.44 -30.80
C PHE A 380 14.68 9.52 -31.97
N GLU A 381 14.42 8.23 -31.77
CA GLU A 381 14.50 7.18 -32.78
C GLU A 381 13.19 6.39 -32.80
N THR A 382 12.79 5.92 -33.98
CA THR A 382 11.59 5.08 -34.16
C THR A 382 12.00 3.67 -34.57
N GLY A 383 11.24 2.68 -34.14
CA GLY A 383 11.53 1.26 -34.38
C GLY A 383 10.28 0.43 -34.67
N GLN A 384 10.50 -0.77 -35.20
CA GLN A 384 9.44 -1.76 -35.38
C GLN A 384 9.07 -2.37 -34.02
N GLY A 385 7.78 -2.44 -33.70
CA GLY A 385 7.32 -3.04 -32.44
C GLY A 385 5.98 -2.49 -31.94
N LEU A 386 5.63 -2.87 -30.71
CA LEU A 386 4.51 -2.28 -29.97
C LEU A 386 4.67 -0.76 -29.91
N GLY A 387 3.57 -0.02 -30.13
CA GLY A 387 3.54 1.44 -29.99
C GLY A 387 3.80 1.87 -28.55
N LEU A 388 5.08 1.96 -28.20
CA LEU A 388 5.58 2.40 -26.90
C LEU A 388 6.34 3.71 -27.08
N LEU A 389 6.16 4.60 -26.13
CA LEU A 389 7.02 5.75 -25.92
C LEU A 389 7.93 5.43 -24.74
N VAL A 390 9.20 5.23 -25.04
CA VAL A 390 10.28 5.04 -24.07
C VAL A 390 11.10 6.31 -24.01
N GLY A 391 11.55 6.74 -22.85
CA GLY A 391 12.57 7.78 -22.81
C GLY A 391 13.46 7.76 -21.59
N ASP A 392 14.48 8.60 -21.63
CA ASP A 392 15.42 8.83 -20.54
C ASP A 392 15.68 10.33 -20.40
N ILE A 393 15.47 10.88 -19.21
CA ILE A 393 15.80 12.27 -18.88
C ILE A 393 17.10 12.41 -18.08
N GLY A 394 17.84 11.32 -17.86
CA GLY A 394 19.11 11.31 -17.14
C GLY A 394 19.02 11.53 -15.62
N ILE A 395 17.84 11.89 -15.08
CA ILE A 395 17.61 12.16 -13.66
C ILE A 395 16.47 11.25 -13.17
N PRO A 396 16.68 10.35 -12.18
CA PRO A 396 15.63 9.53 -11.59
C PRO A 396 14.72 10.33 -10.64
N GLY A 397 13.50 9.86 -10.43
CA GLY A 397 12.57 10.38 -9.42
C GLY A 397 11.75 11.60 -9.84
N GLU A 398 11.99 12.15 -11.03
CA GLU A 398 11.25 13.30 -11.55
C GLU A 398 9.90 12.87 -12.14
N ARG A 399 8.90 13.73 -11.98
CA ARG A 399 7.60 13.53 -12.62
C ARG A 399 7.67 13.91 -14.09
N ILE A 400 7.18 13.01 -14.94
CA ILE A 400 7.00 13.22 -16.37
C ILE A 400 5.51 13.16 -16.67
N ALA A 401 4.91 14.29 -17.02
CA ALA A 401 3.53 14.38 -17.48
C ALA A 401 3.49 14.18 -19.00
N ILE A 402 2.61 13.30 -19.47
CA ILE A 402 2.46 12.98 -20.90
C ILE A 402 1.00 13.21 -21.30
N THR A 403 0.74 14.18 -22.16
CA THR A 403 -0.56 14.40 -22.78
C THR A 403 -0.61 13.68 -24.12
N ARG A 404 -1.56 12.76 -24.27
CA ARG A 404 -1.80 11.99 -25.49
C ARG A 404 -2.57 12.81 -26.55
N PRO A 405 -2.63 12.34 -27.81
CA PRO A 405 -3.39 13.01 -28.87
C PRO A 405 -4.90 13.14 -28.62
N ASP A 406 -5.47 12.35 -27.70
CA ASP A 406 -6.88 12.45 -27.27
C ASP A 406 -7.10 13.39 -26.08
N GLY A 407 -6.05 14.06 -25.60
CA GLY A 407 -6.10 14.90 -24.40
C GLY A 407 -6.00 14.13 -23.09
N GLN A 408 -5.83 12.79 -23.12
CA GLN A 408 -5.61 12.04 -21.89
C GLN A 408 -4.22 12.34 -21.31
N HIS A 409 -4.18 12.66 -20.02
CA HIS A 409 -2.94 12.87 -19.28
C HIS A 409 -2.50 11.58 -18.57
N LEU A 410 -1.21 11.29 -18.65
CA LEU A 410 -0.54 10.24 -17.91
C LEU A 410 0.59 10.87 -17.10
N ASN A 411 0.86 10.32 -15.91
CA ASN A 411 2.05 10.66 -15.15
C ASN A 411 2.90 9.40 -15.05
N VAL A 412 4.17 9.52 -15.40
CA VAL A 412 5.18 8.49 -15.15
C VAL A 412 6.32 9.12 -14.35
N THR A 413 7.04 8.32 -13.57
CA THR A 413 8.20 8.78 -12.81
C THR A 413 9.46 8.35 -13.56
N SER A 414 10.40 9.27 -13.77
CA SER A 414 11.70 8.95 -14.34
C SER A 414 12.45 7.96 -13.44
N GLY A 415 13.19 7.03 -14.04
CA GLY A 415 13.85 5.93 -13.33
C GLY A 415 12.91 4.77 -12.98
N SER A 416 11.62 4.84 -13.30
CA SER A 416 10.69 3.70 -13.18
C SER A 416 11.07 2.53 -14.10
N LYS A 417 11.89 2.78 -15.11
CA LYS A 417 12.40 1.81 -16.07
C LYS A 417 13.92 1.94 -16.22
N GLY A 418 14.64 1.45 -15.22
CA GLY A 418 16.11 1.56 -15.16
C GLY A 418 16.84 0.93 -16.35
N GLU A 419 16.20 0.01 -17.08
CA GLU A 419 16.71 -0.56 -18.33
C GLU A 419 16.88 0.47 -19.47
N HIS A 420 16.20 1.62 -19.38
CA HIS A 420 16.26 2.68 -20.39
C HIS A 420 17.24 3.81 -20.04
N GLY A 421 17.79 3.81 -18.82
CA GLY A 421 18.72 4.81 -18.30
C GLY A 421 18.34 5.29 -16.89
N ALA A 422 19.14 6.18 -16.31
CA ALA A 422 18.95 6.65 -14.92
C ALA A 422 17.63 7.40 -14.74
N GLY A 423 17.18 8.15 -15.74
CA GLY A 423 15.86 8.78 -15.81
C GLY A 423 14.88 8.01 -16.69
N GLY A 424 15.08 6.71 -16.87
CA GLY A 424 14.31 5.87 -17.80
C GLY A 424 12.81 5.76 -17.46
N PHE A 425 11.94 5.90 -18.45
CA PHE A 425 10.48 5.76 -18.35
C PHE A 425 9.90 5.05 -19.59
N GLU A 426 8.68 4.51 -19.48
CA GLU A 426 7.97 3.85 -20.57
C GLU A 426 6.45 4.05 -20.43
N THR A 427 5.76 4.26 -21.55
CA THR A 427 4.29 4.27 -21.61
C THR A 427 3.78 3.77 -22.96
N TYR A 428 2.52 3.32 -23.02
CA TYR A 428 1.86 2.98 -24.28
C TYR A 428 1.52 4.24 -25.08
N ALA A 429 1.93 4.23 -26.35
CA ALA A 429 1.76 5.29 -27.34
C ALA A 429 1.29 4.72 -28.70
N GLN A 430 0.29 3.83 -28.66
CA GLN A 430 -0.22 3.17 -29.88
C GLN A 430 -1.00 4.11 -30.80
N LYS A 431 -1.53 5.21 -30.26
CA LYS A 431 -2.31 6.16 -31.04
C LYS A 431 -1.38 7.13 -31.78
N PRO A 432 -1.38 7.20 -33.12
CA PRO A 432 -0.61 8.20 -33.83
C PRO A 432 -1.13 9.61 -33.49
N GLY A 433 -0.22 10.58 -33.44
CA GLY A 433 -0.55 11.98 -33.20
C GLY A 433 0.48 12.71 -32.36
N ARG A 434 0.13 13.94 -31.94
CA ARG A 434 1.00 14.80 -31.12
C ARG A 434 0.89 14.43 -29.64
N TYR A 435 2.01 14.05 -29.06
CA TYR A 435 2.21 13.85 -27.63
C TYR A 435 2.93 15.07 -27.08
N GLN A 436 2.51 15.53 -25.90
CA GLN A 436 3.21 16.56 -25.15
C GLN A 436 3.83 15.92 -23.91
N ILE A 437 5.14 16.04 -23.76
CA ILE A 437 5.90 15.53 -22.61
C ILE A 437 6.33 16.75 -21.80
N GLU A 438 6.09 16.73 -20.50
CA GLU A 438 6.40 17.84 -19.58
C GLU A 438 7.13 17.33 -18.35
N PHE A 439 8.29 17.93 -18.06
CA PHE A 439 9.07 17.72 -16.85
C PHE A 439 9.94 18.96 -16.59
N LEU A 440 10.29 19.22 -15.31
CA LEU A 440 11.12 20.37 -14.91
C LEU A 440 10.66 21.70 -15.54
N ASP A 441 9.33 21.92 -15.57
CA ASP A 441 8.66 23.09 -16.16
C ASP A 441 8.93 23.32 -17.67
N GLN A 442 9.41 22.30 -18.38
CA GLN A 442 9.65 22.34 -19.84
C GLN A 442 8.71 21.42 -20.58
N LYS A 443 8.24 21.89 -21.75
CA LYS A 443 7.26 21.19 -22.59
C LYS A 443 7.87 20.81 -23.93
N PHE A 444 7.82 19.52 -24.25
CA PHE A 444 8.30 18.94 -25.50
C PHE A 444 7.12 18.39 -26.28
N ASN A 445 7.06 18.68 -27.58
CA ASN A 445 6.01 18.17 -28.45
C ASN A 445 6.60 17.17 -29.42
N LEU A 446 6.13 15.92 -29.36
CA LEU A 446 6.57 14.84 -30.24
C LEU A 446 5.39 14.33 -31.06
N THR A 447 5.56 14.24 -32.38
CA THR A 447 4.55 13.61 -33.26
C THR A 447 4.94 12.16 -33.46
N LEU A 448 4.14 11.23 -32.93
CA LEU A 448 4.39 9.80 -32.99
C LEU A 448 3.50 9.14 -34.05
N SER A 449 4.05 8.14 -34.75
CA SER A 449 3.34 7.35 -35.79
C SER A 449 2.56 6.15 -35.24
N GLY A 450 2.52 5.97 -33.91
CA GLY A 450 1.95 4.79 -33.26
C GLY A 450 2.91 3.58 -33.22
N GLN A 451 4.16 3.76 -33.65
CA GLN A 451 5.24 2.79 -33.57
C GLN A 451 6.07 2.96 -32.29
N PHE A 452 6.96 2.00 -32.01
CA PHE A 452 7.94 2.14 -30.95
C PHE A 452 8.78 3.41 -31.17
N THR A 453 8.87 4.27 -30.16
CA THR A 453 9.66 5.49 -30.19
C THR A 453 10.48 5.60 -28.91
N ARG A 454 11.79 5.79 -29.04
CA ARG A 454 12.68 6.13 -27.93
C ARG A 454 13.04 7.60 -27.99
N VAL A 455 12.89 8.34 -26.90
CA VAL A 455 13.30 9.74 -26.75
C VAL A 455 14.38 9.88 -25.68
N ASN A 456 15.51 10.49 -26.02
CA ASN A 456 16.57 10.78 -25.05
C ASN A 456 16.62 12.29 -24.84
N PHE A 457 16.40 12.74 -23.60
CA PHE A 457 16.55 14.14 -23.23
C PHE A 457 17.94 14.36 -22.64
N TYR A 458 18.56 15.46 -23.03
CA TYR A 458 19.87 15.85 -22.54
C TYR A 458 19.91 17.35 -22.31
N LYS A 459 20.73 17.72 -21.34
CA LYS A 459 20.92 19.12 -20.97
C LYS A 459 21.97 19.73 -21.91
N VAL A 460 21.69 20.92 -22.43
CA VAL A 460 22.68 21.72 -23.15
C VAL A 460 23.35 22.63 -22.14
N ASP A 461 24.65 22.44 -21.92
CA ASP A 461 25.42 23.38 -21.13
C ASP A 461 25.69 24.64 -21.96
N LYS A 462 25.64 25.80 -21.30
CA LYS A 462 25.61 27.12 -21.95
C LYS A 462 26.86 27.41 -22.81
N ASP A 463 27.95 26.70 -22.55
CA ASP A 463 29.22 26.85 -23.25
C ASP A 463 29.25 26.13 -24.62
N ASP A 464 28.36 25.16 -24.85
CA ASP A 464 28.27 24.41 -26.11
C ASP A 464 27.32 25.07 -27.13
N ALA A 465 26.43 25.97 -26.69
CA ALA A 465 25.43 26.62 -27.54
C ALA A 465 26.03 27.60 -28.57
N ALA A 466 27.30 28.02 -28.40
CA ALA A 466 27.98 28.92 -29.32
C ALA A 466 28.71 28.21 -30.49
N ALA A 467 28.74 26.88 -30.51
CA ALA A 467 29.54 26.10 -31.46
C ALA A 467 28.75 24.96 -32.11
N SER A 468 27.60 25.25 -32.73
CA SER A 468 27.08 24.52 -33.91
C SER A 468 25.64 24.90 -34.21
N THR A 469 25.45 25.61 -35.32
CA THR A 469 24.17 25.63 -36.03
C THR A 469 24.46 25.11 -37.44
N PRO A 470 24.15 23.86 -37.79
CA PRO A 470 23.97 23.49 -39.18
C PRO A 470 22.57 23.95 -39.60
N GLU A 471 22.51 24.77 -40.66
CA GLU A 471 21.24 25.11 -41.31
C GLU A 471 20.59 23.84 -41.91
N PRO A 472 19.24 23.78 -41.97
CA PRO A 472 18.56 22.64 -42.53
C PRO A 472 18.66 22.66 -44.06
N GLU A 473 19.40 21.72 -44.65
CA GLU A 473 19.39 21.49 -46.09
C GLU A 473 18.03 20.93 -46.55
N GLU A 474 17.44 21.65 -47.50
CA GLU A 474 16.20 21.36 -48.20
C GLU A 474 16.40 20.17 -49.15
N ILE A 475 15.65 19.09 -48.95
CA ILE A 475 15.70 17.89 -49.79
C ILE A 475 14.95 18.18 -51.10
N ILE A 476 15.70 18.39 -52.19
CA ILE A 476 15.18 18.37 -53.56
C ILE A 476 15.32 16.94 -54.11
N GLU A 477 14.19 16.35 -54.52
CA GLU A 477 14.14 15.12 -55.32
C GLU A 477 14.72 15.37 -56.72
N GLU A 478 15.81 14.69 -57.08
CA GLU A 478 16.10 14.38 -58.49
C GLU A 478 16.70 12.96 -58.63
N THR A 479 16.05 12.14 -59.47
CA THR A 479 16.61 10.91 -60.08
C THR A 479 17.24 11.32 -61.41
N PRO A 480 18.45 10.86 -61.85
CA PRO A 480 18.64 9.59 -62.60
C PRO A 480 20.13 9.07 -62.59
N PRO A 481 20.69 8.37 -63.60
CA PRO A 481 20.47 6.99 -64.07
C PRO A 481 21.74 6.09 -63.97
N ILE A 482 21.56 4.84 -64.41
CA ILE A 482 22.53 3.74 -64.58
C ILE A 482 23.66 4.10 -65.58
N GLU A 483 24.93 3.79 -65.24
CA GLU A 483 25.95 3.04 -66.04
C GLU A 483 27.38 3.26 -65.48
N GLY A 484 28.19 2.19 -65.42
CA GLY A 484 29.63 2.31 -65.71
C GLY A 484 30.68 1.78 -64.70
N ILE A 485 31.12 0.53 -64.92
CA ILE A 485 32.53 0.04 -64.97
C ILE A 485 33.40 0.01 -63.67
N LEU A 486 33.92 -1.19 -63.39
CA LEU A 486 34.92 -1.63 -62.38
C LEU A 486 36.30 -0.91 -62.50
N PRO A 487 37.13 -0.91 -61.43
CA PRO A 487 38.25 -1.86 -61.41
C PRO A 487 38.62 -2.45 -60.03
N GLU A 488 39.38 -3.56 -60.09
CA GLU A 488 39.85 -4.45 -59.00
C GLU A 488 40.80 -3.79 -57.97
N PRO A 489 40.90 -4.36 -56.74
CA PRO A 489 41.82 -3.87 -55.72
C PRO A 489 43.26 -4.43 -55.87
N PRO A 490 44.29 -3.65 -55.47
CA PRO A 490 45.69 -3.98 -55.71
C PRO A 490 46.26 -4.96 -54.67
N VAL A 491 47.08 -5.87 -55.18
CA VAL A 491 48.04 -6.72 -54.45
C VAL A 491 49.19 -5.84 -53.93
N ASN A 492 49.61 -6.05 -52.67
CA ASN A 492 50.83 -5.45 -52.13
C ASN A 492 51.40 -6.29 -50.95
N PRO A 493 52.67 -6.11 -50.56
CA PRO A 493 53.68 -7.12 -50.82
C PRO A 493 54.35 -7.68 -49.55
N THR A 494 55.02 -8.82 -49.71
CA THR A 494 55.86 -9.48 -48.71
C THR A 494 57.10 -8.65 -48.36
N PRO A 495 57.46 -8.50 -47.06
CA PRO A 495 58.79 -8.07 -46.63
C PRO A 495 59.63 -9.21 -46.00
N PRO A 496 60.96 -8.99 -45.83
CA PRO A 496 61.99 -9.99 -46.08
C PRO A 496 62.48 -10.78 -44.85
N GLU A 497 63.13 -11.88 -45.19
CA GLU A 497 63.87 -12.85 -44.39
C GLU A 497 65.06 -12.20 -43.65
N ILE A 498 65.10 -12.35 -42.32
CA ILE A 498 66.28 -12.03 -41.48
C ILE A 498 66.54 -13.18 -40.50
N GLU A 499 67.83 -13.44 -40.35
CA GLU A 499 68.52 -14.57 -39.73
C GLU A 499 68.14 -14.90 -38.27
N ALA A 500 68.25 -16.21 -37.98
CA ALA A 500 68.01 -16.84 -36.69
C ALA A 500 69.10 -16.54 -35.64
N PRO A 501 68.71 -16.43 -34.37
CA PRO A 501 69.56 -16.88 -33.27
C PRO A 501 68.87 -17.90 -32.35
N LEU A 502 69.60 -18.99 -32.10
CA LEU A 502 69.68 -19.86 -30.91
C LEU A 502 68.37 -20.20 -30.14
N ALA A 503 68.08 -21.51 -30.15
CA ALA A 503 66.95 -22.15 -29.49
C ALA A 503 66.90 -21.95 -27.95
N PRO A 504 65.78 -21.44 -27.40
CA PRO A 504 65.42 -21.63 -26.01
C PRO A 504 64.71 -22.98 -25.80
N GLN A 505 65.01 -23.60 -24.66
CA GLN A 505 64.47 -24.87 -24.16
C GLN A 505 62.93 -24.94 -24.20
N PRO A 506 62.33 -26.14 -24.37
CA PRO A 506 60.88 -26.29 -24.48
C PRO A 506 60.19 -25.90 -23.17
N VAL A 507 59.39 -24.83 -23.23
CA VAL A 507 58.43 -24.47 -22.19
C VAL A 507 57.30 -25.51 -22.21
N PRO A 508 56.85 -26.05 -21.06
CA PRO A 508 55.76 -27.01 -21.03
C PRO A 508 54.48 -26.40 -21.61
N VAL A 509 53.87 -27.12 -22.55
CA VAL A 509 52.54 -26.82 -23.10
C VAL A 509 51.56 -26.71 -21.92
N PRO A 510 50.85 -25.58 -21.74
CA PRO A 510 49.83 -25.49 -20.71
C PRO A 510 48.73 -26.50 -21.03
N THR A 511 48.49 -27.41 -20.09
CA THR A 511 47.34 -28.32 -20.12
C THR A 511 46.07 -27.52 -20.41
N PRO A 512 45.20 -27.97 -21.35
CA PRO A 512 43.93 -27.28 -21.58
C PRO A 512 43.17 -27.16 -20.26
N PRO A 513 42.55 -25.99 -19.96
CA PRO A 513 41.81 -25.81 -18.73
C PRO A 513 40.80 -26.93 -18.60
N GLN A 514 40.87 -27.66 -17.48
CA GLN A 514 39.88 -28.68 -17.16
C GLN A 514 38.50 -28.05 -17.31
N SER A 515 37.61 -28.71 -18.07
CA SER A 515 36.24 -28.25 -18.24
C SER A 515 35.61 -28.10 -16.87
N ILE A 516 35.41 -26.86 -16.42
CA ILE A 516 34.65 -26.59 -15.19
C ILE A 516 33.26 -27.15 -15.46
N GLN A 517 32.89 -28.23 -14.77
CA GLN A 517 31.52 -28.71 -14.80
C GLN A 517 30.66 -27.58 -14.23
N THR A 518 29.81 -27.01 -15.06
CA THR A 518 28.87 -25.97 -14.63
C THR A 518 27.87 -26.63 -13.68
N GLU A 519 27.71 -26.10 -12.47
CA GLU A 519 26.68 -26.56 -11.52
C GLU A 519 25.25 -26.31 -12.03
N TRP A 520 25.10 -25.71 -13.20
CA TRP A 520 23.84 -25.33 -13.79
C TRP A 520 23.70 -25.92 -15.19
N THR A 521 22.46 -26.26 -15.52
CA THR A 521 21.99 -26.57 -16.86
C THR A 521 20.90 -25.59 -17.25
N TYR A 522 20.61 -25.47 -18.55
CA TYR A 522 19.52 -24.63 -19.03
C TYR A 522 18.71 -25.33 -20.10
N THR A 523 17.45 -24.93 -20.21
CA THR A 523 16.56 -25.26 -21.32
C THR A 523 16.04 -23.96 -21.90
N PHE A 524 15.73 -23.92 -23.19
CA PHE A 524 15.12 -22.75 -23.80
C PHE A 524 14.03 -23.15 -24.80
N GLU A 525 13.07 -22.25 -24.97
CA GLU A 525 11.99 -22.34 -25.95
C GLU A 525 11.92 -21.04 -26.74
N THR A 526 11.59 -21.12 -28.02
CA THR A 526 11.37 -19.96 -28.89
C THR A 526 9.89 -19.84 -29.25
N GLY A 527 9.41 -18.61 -29.38
CA GLY A 527 8.01 -18.29 -29.65
C GLY A 527 7.84 -17.21 -30.70
N GLN A 528 6.61 -17.08 -31.21
CA GLN A 528 6.22 -15.95 -32.04
C GLN A 528 6.01 -14.71 -31.15
N GLY A 529 6.59 -13.57 -31.53
CA GLY A 529 6.46 -12.33 -30.76
C GLY A 529 7.66 -11.39 -30.94
N LEU A 530 7.69 -10.34 -30.11
CA LEU A 530 8.85 -9.45 -30.02
C LEU A 530 10.12 -10.25 -29.71
N GLY A 531 11.24 -9.85 -30.32
CA GLY A 531 12.56 -10.37 -29.99
C GLY A 531 12.94 -10.02 -28.55
N LEU A 532 12.44 -10.80 -27.60
CA LEU A 532 12.71 -10.72 -26.18
C LEU A 532 13.48 -11.96 -25.75
N LEU A 533 14.46 -11.76 -24.88
CA LEU A 533 15.07 -12.83 -24.11
C LEU A 533 14.53 -12.71 -22.69
N VAL A 534 13.68 -13.65 -22.30
CA VAL A 534 13.19 -13.79 -20.93
C VAL A 534 13.82 -15.00 -20.29
N GLY A 535 14.03 -14.99 -18.98
CA GLY A 535 14.47 -16.20 -18.31
C GLY A 535 14.24 -16.24 -16.83
N ASP A 536 14.49 -17.39 -16.24
CA ASP A 536 14.39 -17.64 -14.80
C ASP A 536 15.61 -18.44 -14.35
N ILE A 537 16.36 -17.90 -13.38
CA ILE A 537 17.48 -18.61 -12.74
C ILE A 537 17.09 -19.30 -11.43
N GLY A 538 15.83 -19.22 -11.02
CA GLY A 538 15.29 -19.85 -9.80
C GLY A 538 15.69 -19.18 -8.49
N ILE A 539 16.50 -18.12 -8.53
CA ILE A 539 16.94 -17.32 -7.37
C ILE A 539 16.78 -15.83 -7.70
N PRO A 540 16.18 -15.02 -6.81
CA PRO A 540 16.04 -13.57 -7.01
C PRO A 540 17.26 -12.81 -6.48
N GLY A 541 17.46 -11.57 -6.96
CA GLY A 541 18.46 -10.64 -6.44
C GLY A 541 19.89 -10.81 -7.00
N GLU A 542 20.16 -11.90 -7.72
CA GLU A 542 21.44 -12.10 -8.42
C GLU A 542 21.58 -11.20 -9.64
N ARG A 543 22.80 -10.71 -9.86
CA ARG A 543 23.17 -9.94 -11.05
C ARG A 543 23.39 -10.87 -12.22
N ILE A 544 22.73 -10.57 -13.33
CA ILE A 544 22.87 -11.27 -14.61
C ILE A 544 23.46 -10.28 -15.62
N SER A 545 24.63 -10.63 -16.17
CA SER A 545 25.25 -9.89 -17.27
C SER A 545 24.94 -10.59 -18.58
N ILE A 546 24.32 -9.89 -19.53
CA ILE A 546 23.98 -10.44 -20.84
C ILE A 546 24.76 -9.71 -21.92
N ILE A 547 25.73 -10.38 -22.53
CA ILE A 547 26.56 -9.90 -23.65
C ILE A 547 25.83 -10.19 -24.95
N LYS A 548 25.56 -9.15 -25.73
CA LYS A 548 24.89 -9.18 -27.04
C LYS A 548 25.88 -9.60 -28.15
N PRO A 549 25.37 -9.93 -29.36
CA PRO A 549 26.23 -10.30 -30.49
C PRO A 549 27.24 -9.22 -30.90
N ASP A 550 26.95 -7.95 -30.64
CA ASP A 550 27.81 -6.80 -30.92
C ASP A 550 28.88 -6.55 -29.84
N GLY A 551 28.95 -7.40 -28.80
CA GLY A 551 29.88 -7.28 -27.68
C GLY A 551 29.47 -6.32 -26.59
N ARG A 552 28.37 -5.55 -26.75
CA ARG A 552 27.81 -4.74 -25.65
C ARG A 552 27.13 -5.65 -24.64
N TRP A 553 27.16 -5.27 -23.37
CA TRP A 553 26.51 -6.02 -22.31
C TRP A 553 25.39 -5.20 -21.66
N VAL A 554 24.41 -5.91 -21.10
CA VAL A 554 23.30 -5.34 -20.32
C VAL A 554 23.27 -6.06 -18.99
N GLN A 555 23.12 -5.31 -17.89
CA GLN A 555 22.90 -5.89 -16.57
C GLN A 555 21.41 -5.92 -16.27
N VAL A 556 20.93 -7.08 -15.83
CA VAL A 556 19.60 -7.23 -15.23
C VAL A 556 19.74 -7.90 -13.87
N THR A 557 18.75 -7.68 -13.00
CA THR A 557 18.69 -8.36 -11.70
C THR A 557 17.63 -9.45 -11.78
N SER A 558 17.98 -10.68 -11.42
CA SER A 558 17.01 -11.78 -11.31
C SER A 558 15.89 -11.42 -10.32
N GLY A 559 14.66 -11.82 -10.62
CA GLY A 559 13.47 -11.47 -9.85
C GLY A 559 12.90 -10.07 -10.17
N SER A 560 13.49 -9.33 -11.11
CA SER A 560 12.93 -8.06 -11.61
C SER A 560 11.63 -8.24 -12.42
N LYS A 561 11.35 -9.46 -12.88
CA LYS A 561 10.16 -9.83 -13.66
C LYS A 561 9.52 -11.09 -13.08
N GLY A 562 8.78 -10.92 -12.00
CA GLY A 562 8.17 -12.03 -11.25
C GLY A 562 7.21 -12.89 -12.07
N GLU A 563 6.65 -12.37 -13.16
CA GLU A 563 5.83 -13.10 -14.13
C GLU A 563 6.58 -14.23 -14.85
N HIS A 564 7.92 -14.17 -14.94
CA HIS A 564 8.75 -15.19 -15.59
C HIS A 564 9.26 -16.26 -14.63
N GLY A 565 9.12 -16.05 -13.31
CA GLY A 565 9.57 -16.95 -12.24
C GLY A 565 10.23 -16.20 -11.07
N ILE A 566 10.63 -16.93 -10.02
CA ILE A 566 11.22 -16.31 -8.81
C ILE A 566 12.54 -15.60 -9.14
N GLY A 567 13.37 -16.16 -10.02
CA GLY A 567 14.56 -15.53 -10.57
C GLY A 567 14.32 -14.88 -11.93
N GLY A 568 13.08 -14.46 -12.21
CA GLY A 568 12.64 -13.96 -13.51
C GLY A 568 13.34 -12.68 -13.95
N PHE A 569 13.77 -12.63 -15.22
CA PHE A 569 14.37 -11.47 -15.87
C PHE A 569 13.91 -11.34 -17.33
N GLU A 570 14.07 -10.16 -17.92
CA GLU A 570 13.70 -9.86 -19.30
C GLU A 570 14.66 -8.85 -19.91
N MET A 571 14.97 -9.01 -21.21
CA MET A 571 15.60 -7.98 -22.01
C MET A 571 15.15 -8.03 -23.48
N TYR A 572 15.29 -6.91 -24.19
CA TYR A 572 15.17 -6.89 -25.64
C TYR A 572 16.38 -7.55 -26.33
N ALA A 573 16.09 -8.55 -27.16
CA ALA A 573 17.03 -9.38 -27.91
C ALA A 573 16.61 -9.51 -29.39
N GLN A 574 16.42 -8.37 -30.05
CA GLN A 574 15.98 -8.31 -31.46
C GLN A 574 17.06 -8.70 -32.46
N GLN A 575 18.35 -8.56 -32.09
CA GLN A 575 19.46 -8.88 -32.97
C GLN A 575 19.68 -10.40 -32.99
N PRO A 576 19.58 -11.08 -34.15
CA PRO A 576 19.98 -12.48 -34.23
C PRO A 576 21.49 -12.61 -33.99
N GLY A 577 21.91 -13.64 -33.26
CA GLY A 577 23.32 -13.91 -32.99
C GLY A 577 23.58 -14.64 -31.69
N ARG A 578 24.87 -14.71 -31.30
CA ARG A 578 25.30 -15.36 -30.05
C ARG A 578 25.22 -14.37 -28.88
N TYR A 579 24.44 -14.72 -27.88
CA TYR A 579 24.34 -14.05 -26.60
C TYR A 579 25.10 -14.85 -25.55
N GLN A 580 25.81 -14.16 -24.66
CA GLN A 580 26.40 -14.79 -23.47
C GLN A 580 25.66 -14.30 -22.23
N ILE A 581 25.17 -15.22 -21.40
CA ILE A 581 24.54 -14.92 -20.13
C ILE A 581 25.51 -15.34 -19.03
N GLU A 582 25.82 -14.42 -18.13
CA GLU A 582 26.73 -14.64 -17.02
C GLU A 582 26.05 -14.35 -15.69
N PHE A 583 26.13 -15.31 -14.76
CA PHE A 583 25.75 -15.14 -13.37
C PHE A 583 26.50 -16.16 -12.51
N MET A 584 26.75 -15.82 -11.24
CA MET A 584 27.44 -16.69 -10.28
C MET A 584 28.74 -17.32 -10.83
N GLU A 585 29.56 -16.52 -11.53
CA GLU A 585 30.83 -16.94 -12.16
C GLU A 585 30.68 -18.00 -13.27
N GLN A 586 29.45 -18.27 -13.73
CA GLN A 586 29.17 -19.18 -14.84
C GLN A 586 28.76 -18.42 -16.09
N ARG A 587 29.16 -18.93 -17.26
CA ARG A 587 28.86 -18.34 -18.56
C ARG A 587 28.12 -19.34 -19.43
N PHE A 588 26.97 -18.93 -19.95
CA PHE A 588 26.13 -19.71 -20.87
C PHE A 588 26.10 -18.99 -22.21
N THR A 589 26.18 -19.73 -23.31
CA THR A 589 26.06 -19.15 -24.66
C THR A 589 24.79 -19.64 -25.33
N LEU A 590 23.94 -18.71 -25.76
CA LEU A 590 22.70 -18.95 -26.49
C LEU A 590 22.80 -18.35 -27.90
N THR A 591 22.26 -19.02 -28.90
CA THR A 591 22.12 -18.44 -30.24
C THR A 591 20.66 -18.07 -30.45
N LEU A 592 20.37 -16.78 -30.54
CA LEU A 592 19.01 -16.25 -30.72
C LEU A 592 18.76 -15.90 -32.18
N THR A 593 17.53 -16.09 -32.65
CA THR A 593 17.10 -15.81 -34.03
C THR A 593 16.40 -14.45 -34.18
N GLY A 594 16.42 -13.61 -33.13
CA GLY A 594 15.66 -12.36 -33.06
C GLY A 594 14.18 -12.55 -32.73
N GLN A 595 13.76 -13.78 -32.40
CA GLN A 595 12.42 -14.12 -31.93
C GLN A 595 12.35 -14.13 -30.40
N PHE A 596 11.13 -14.11 -29.86
CA PHE A 596 10.89 -14.35 -28.44
C PHE A 596 11.57 -15.66 -28.01
N THR A 597 12.38 -15.61 -26.95
CA THR A 597 13.10 -16.74 -26.40
C THR A 597 12.97 -16.74 -24.88
N ARG A 598 12.52 -17.85 -24.31
CA ARG A 598 12.52 -18.08 -22.86
C ARG A 598 13.62 -19.06 -22.50
N VAL A 599 14.46 -18.72 -21.52
CA VAL A 599 15.50 -19.60 -20.98
C VAL A 599 15.25 -19.91 -19.50
N ASN A 600 15.23 -21.19 -19.13
CA ASN A 600 15.10 -21.62 -17.74
C ASN A 600 16.40 -22.31 -17.30
N PHE A 601 17.04 -21.77 -16.27
CA PHE A 601 18.23 -22.38 -15.66
C PHE A 601 17.83 -23.24 -14.47
N ARG A 602 18.54 -24.35 -14.28
CA ARG A 602 18.36 -25.26 -13.15
C ARG A 602 19.71 -25.69 -12.61
N ARG A 603 19.84 -25.71 -11.29
CA ARG A 603 21.02 -26.26 -10.63
C ARG A 603 21.01 -27.79 -10.79
N ILE A 604 22.12 -28.35 -11.25
CA ILE A 604 22.34 -29.79 -11.27
C ILE A 604 22.54 -30.18 -9.81
N ALA A 605 21.61 -30.97 -9.25
CA ALA A 605 21.76 -31.48 -7.90
C ALA A 605 23.07 -32.27 -7.85
N SER A 606 24.03 -31.80 -7.06
CA SER A 606 25.22 -32.57 -6.74
C SER A 606 24.74 -33.85 -6.06
N GLY A 607 24.90 -34.99 -6.73
CA GLY A 607 24.68 -36.28 -6.10
C GLY A 607 25.51 -36.37 -4.82
N PRO A 608 25.10 -37.16 -3.82
CA PRO A 608 25.87 -37.32 -2.61
C PRO A 608 27.30 -37.74 -2.98
N SER A 609 28.26 -36.94 -2.57
CA SER A 609 29.69 -37.24 -2.72
C SER A 609 29.96 -38.66 -2.19
N ALA A 610 30.64 -39.48 -3.00
CA ALA A 610 30.99 -40.86 -2.68
C ALA A 610 31.86 -41.02 -1.40
N ALA A 611 32.21 -39.93 -0.72
CA ALA A 611 32.94 -39.93 0.55
C ALA A 611 32.07 -40.18 1.80
N ALA A 612 30.73 -40.19 1.70
CA ALA A 612 29.85 -40.35 2.87
C ALA A 612 29.33 -41.79 3.12
N SER A 613 29.60 -42.76 2.25
CA SER A 613 29.04 -44.13 2.35
C SER A 613 29.90 -45.14 3.15
N ALA A 614 30.87 -44.70 3.96
CA ALA A 614 31.79 -45.62 4.66
C ALA A 614 31.47 -45.87 6.16
N LEU A 615 30.42 -45.29 6.74
CA LEU A 615 30.10 -45.46 8.17
C LEU A 615 28.60 -45.64 8.41
N ALA A 616 28.05 -46.80 8.05
CA ALA A 616 26.79 -47.30 8.62
C ALA A 616 26.70 -48.82 8.47
N ALA A 617 27.02 -49.56 9.54
CA ALA A 617 26.65 -50.96 9.68
C ALA A 617 25.20 -51.06 10.22
N PRO A 618 24.43 -52.11 9.86
CA PRO A 618 23.01 -52.19 10.17
C PRO A 618 22.77 -52.71 11.60
N VAL A 619 21.95 -51.98 12.37
CA VAL A 619 21.39 -52.45 13.64
C VAL A 619 20.20 -53.36 13.35
N GLN A 620 20.25 -54.59 13.86
CA GLN A 620 19.18 -55.58 13.79
C GLN A 620 17.96 -55.15 14.63
N THR A 621 16.78 -55.33 14.07
CA THR A 621 15.48 -55.22 14.76
C THR A 621 15.20 -56.48 15.61
N PRO A 622 14.71 -56.34 16.85
CA PRO A 622 14.20 -57.49 17.62
C PRO A 622 12.72 -57.79 17.27
N PRO A 623 12.26 -59.05 17.50
CA PRO A 623 10.94 -59.52 17.11
C PRO A 623 9.82 -59.05 18.09
N PRO A 624 8.53 -59.17 17.69
CA PRO A 624 7.42 -58.60 18.44
C PRO A 624 7.03 -59.47 19.64
N ALA A 625 6.80 -58.84 20.79
CA ALA A 625 6.24 -59.46 21.97
C ALA A 625 4.75 -59.08 22.14
N THR A 626 4.01 -60.09 22.58
CA THR A 626 2.56 -60.26 22.70
C THR A 626 1.90 -59.52 23.88
N ASP A 627 0.57 -59.47 23.79
CA ASP A 627 -0.45 -58.97 24.72
C ASP A 627 -0.15 -59.08 26.23
N SER A 628 -0.42 -57.98 26.96
CA SER A 628 -0.83 -57.98 28.37
C SER A 628 -1.54 -56.66 28.74
N ALA A 629 -2.62 -56.80 29.51
CA ALA A 629 -3.59 -55.78 29.93
C ALA A 629 -3.03 -54.63 30.81
N PRO A 630 -3.75 -53.49 30.98
CA PRO A 630 -3.22 -52.29 31.63
C PRO A 630 -3.42 -52.31 33.16
N PRO A 631 -2.45 -51.82 33.96
CA PRO A 631 -2.69 -51.50 35.36
C PRO A 631 -3.01 -50.02 35.59
N ALA A 632 -3.72 -49.80 36.70
CA ALA A 632 -4.40 -48.59 37.13
C ALA A 632 -3.50 -47.38 37.45
N ALA A 633 -4.14 -46.21 37.37
CA ALA A 633 -3.59 -44.88 37.65
C ALA A 633 -3.15 -44.70 39.12
N ALA A 634 -2.00 -44.06 39.30
CA ALA A 634 -1.52 -43.53 40.58
C ALA A 634 -1.82 -42.02 40.71
N PRO A 635 -2.12 -41.51 41.92
CA PRO A 635 -2.47 -40.11 42.15
C PRO A 635 -1.23 -39.17 42.19
N PRO A 636 -1.42 -37.85 42.01
CA PRO A 636 -0.32 -36.88 41.97
C PRO A 636 0.25 -36.58 43.37
N PRO A 637 1.54 -36.18 43.46
CA PRO A 637 2.17 -35.89 44.74
C PRO A 637 1.87 -34.47 45.25
N ASP A 638 1.73 -34.39 46.58
CA ASP A 638 1.59 -33.18 47.39
C ASP A 638 2.76 -32.20 47.24
N PHE A 639 2.45 -30.92 47.05
CA PHE A 639 3.37 -29.81 47.22
C PHE A 639 3.44 -29.43 48.70
N LYS A 640 4.62 -29.56 49.32
CA LYS A 640 4.94 -28.95 50.61
C LYS A 640 5.82 -27.72 50.43
N ASP A 641 5.40 -26.72 51.18
CA ASP A 641 5.95 -25.40 51.41
C ASP A 641 7.26 -25.50 52.22
N GLU A 642 8.38 -25.03 51.67
CA GLU A 642 9.58 -24.72 52.47
C GLU A 642 10.29 -23.46 51.96
N SER A 643 10.29 -22.47 52.83
CA SER A 643 11.01 -21.20 52.80
C SER A 643 12.52 -21.36 52.65
N ILE A 644 13.14 -20.67 51.68
CA ILE A 644 14.59 -20.50 51.61
C ILE A 644 14.97 -19.06 51.93
N LYS A 645 15.69 -18.90 53.05
CA LYS A 645 16.40 -17.71 53.50
C LYS A 645 17.57 -17.39 52.56
N THR A 646 17.58 -16.17 52.02
CA THR A 646 18.70 -15.64 51.25
C THR A 646 19.78 -15.11 52.19
N THR A 647 20.98 -15.68 52.12
CA THR A 647 22.18 -15.22 52.83
C THR A 647 23.09 -14.55 51.81
N VAL A 648 23.43 -13.28 52.04
CA VAL A 648 24.36 -12.49 51.20
C VAL A 648 25.78 -12.65 51.75
N PRO A 649 26.80 -12.96 50.93
CA PRO A 649 28.18 -12.80 51.32
C PRO A 649 28.73 -11.44 50.86
N ALA A 650 29.37 -10.75 51.80
CA ALA A 650 30.12 -9.52 51.60
C ALA A 650 31.53 -9.82 51.06
N THR A 651 32.00 -8.98 50.13
CA THR A 651 33.43 -8.80 49.86
C THR A 651 33.73 -7.32 49.67
N GLN A 652 34.62 -6.82 50.54
CA GLN A 652 35.25 -5.51 50.52
C GLN A 652 36.28 -5.41 49.39
N ALA A 653 36.39 -4.24 48.74
CA ALA A 653 37.67 -3.57 48.48
C ALA A 653 37.48 -2.16 47.86
N SER A 654 37.98 -1.16 48.59
CA SER A 654 38.78 -0.02 48.12
C SER A 654 38.18 1.07 47.21
N GLN A 655 37.86 2.20 47.83
CA GLN A 655 37.69 3.52 47.19
C GLN A 655 39.04 4.15 46.78
N PRO A 656 39.02 5.04 45.77
CA PRO A 656 39.58 6.36 45.98
C PRO A 656 38.57 7.47 45.65
N SER A 657 38.53 8.48 46.54
CA SER A 657 37.74 9.69 46.43
C SER A 657 38.27 10.64 45.35
N LEU A 658 37.40 11.12 44.46
CA LEU A 658 37.53 12.43 43.82
C LEU A 658 36.12 13.00 43.60
N ALA A 659 35.77 14.04 44.37
CA ALA A 659 34.56 14.84 44.20
C ALA A 659 34.80 15.92 43.13
N PRO A 660 33.83 16.23 42.26
CA PRO A 660 33.87 17.46 41.47
C PRO A 660 33.17 18.60 42.23
N SER A 661 33.93 19.65 42.50
CA SER A 661 33.46 20.95 43.00
C SER A 661 32.57 21.67 41.97
N PRO A 662 31.65 22.55 42.42
CA PRO A 662 30.82 23.37 41.53
C PRO A 662 31.65 24.49 40.87
N PRO A 663 31.32 24.92 39.64
CA PRO A 663 32.04 26.01 39.00
C PRO A 663 31.65 27.36 39.61
N THR A 664 32.62 27.96 40.30
CA THR A 664 32.66 29.38 40.66
C THR A 664 32.94 30.20 39.39
N THR A 665 31.99 31.01 38.92
CA THR A 665 32.27 32.02 37.88
C THR A 665 32.46 33.37 38.54
N THR A 666 33.71 33.84 38.53
CA THR A 666 34.14 35.17 38.93
C THR A 666 33.54 36.23 38.02
N VAL A 667 32.86 37.18 38.65
CA VAL A 667 32.48 38.49 38.09
C VAL A 667 33.76 39.25 37.74
N SER A 668 33.90 39.66 36.47
CA SER A 668 34.89 40.65 36.05
C SER A 668 34.15 41.85 35.46
N THR A 669 34.32 43.00 36.10
CA THR A 669 33.73 44.28 35.76
C THR A 669 34.52 44.97 34.65
N SER A 670 33.87 45.25 33.52
CA SER A 670 34.33 46.27 32.57
C SER A 670 33.13 46.92 31.88
N SER A 671 32.87 48.19 32.22
CA SER A 671 31.95 49.09 31.53
C SER A 671 32.33 49.24 30.05
N PRO A 672 31.36 49.50 29.16
CA PRO A 672 31.24 50.90 28.72
C PRO A 672 29.79 51.41 28.58
N SER A 673 29.71 52.72 28.83
CA SER A 673 28.66 53.67 28.48
C SER A 673 28.22 53.56 27.01
N THR A 674 26.90 53.52 26.77
CA THR A 674 26.21 54.36 25.77
C THR A 674 24.69 54.30 25.95
N ARG A 675 24.09 55.48 25.76
CA ARG A 675 22.70 55.91 25.95
C ARG A 675 21.81 55.42 24.78
N PRO A 676 20.56 54.97 24.99
CA PRO A 676 19.61 54.83 23.89
C PRO A 676 18.98 56.20 23.53
N PRO A 677 18.79 56.53 22.24
CA PRO A 677 18.12 57.75 21.83
C PRO A 677 16.60 57.59 21.84
N THR A 678 15.94 58.64 22.32
CA THR A 678 14.51 58.95 22.24
C THR A 678 14.05 59.03 20.77
N PRO A 679 12.85 58.54 20.40
CA PRO A 679 12.27 58.85 19.10
C PRO A 679 11.72 60.30 19.05
N PRO A 680 11.82 61.00 17.91
CA PRO A 680 11.36 62.38 17.79
C PRO A 680 9.85 62.45 17.55
N ALA A 681 9.25 63.51 18.09
CA ALA A 681 7.92 63.98 17.79
C ALA A 681 7.91 64.89 16.54
N ASP A 682 6.70 65.02 15.99
CA ASP A 682 6.19 66.00 15.01
C ASP A 682 6.51 65.80 13.52
N SER A 683 5.44 65.59 12.71
CA SER A 683 4.99 66.52 11.66
C SER A 683 3.77 65.96 10.88
N ALA A 684 2.61 66.60 10.98
CA ALA A 684 1.49 66.49 10.03
C ALA A 684 1.77 67.34 8.78
N PRO A 685 1.32 66.95 7.55
CA PRO A 685 0.09 67.52 6.94
C PRO A 685 -0.54 66.62 5.81
N PRO A 686 -1.48 67.08 4.95
CA PRO A 686 -2.73 67.80 5.19
C PRO A 686 -3.98 66.99 4.76
N VAL A 687 -5.14 67.47 5.22
CA VAL A 687 -6.49 67.02 4.85
C VAL A 687 -6.79 67.34 3.38
N ALA A 688 -7.25 66.34 2.62
CA ALA A 688 -7.85 66.51 1.30
C ALA A 688 -9.35 66.12 1.33
N ALA A 689 -10.16 66.92 0.66
CA ALA A 689 -11.62 66.96 0.65
C ALA A 689 -12.30 65.72 0.00
N PRO A 690 -13.58 65.45 0.31
CA PRO A 690 -14.31 64.32 -0.28
C PRO A 690 -14.89 64.69 -1.66
N PRO A 691 -14.92 63.75 -2.63
CA PRO A 691 -15.81 63.84 -3.78
C PRO A 691 -17.12 63.06 -3.57
N PRO A 692 -18.15 63.34 -4.39
CA PRO A 692 -19.53 63.45 -3.92
C PRO A 692 -20.42 62.21 -4.17
N ASP A 693 -21.54 62.19 -3.44
CA ASP A 693 -22.74 61.41 -3.71
C ASP A 693 -23.15 61.41 -5.19
N PHE A 694 -23.33 60.22 -5.76
CA PHE A 694 -24.16 60.04 -6.95
C PHE A 694 -25.18 58.93 -6.72
N LYS A 695 -26.43 59.33 -6.92
CA LYS A 695 -27.67 58.56 -6.80
C LYS A 695 -27.85 57.56 -7.93
N ASP A 696 -28.64 56.54 -7.61
CA ASP A 696 -29.23 55.51 -8.45
C ASP A 696 -29.80 56.01 -9.80
N GLU A 697 -29.55 55.24 -10.87
CA GLU A 697 -30.59 54.79 -11.82
C GLU A 697 -30.08 53.63 -12.73
N PRO A 698 -30.98 52.77 -13.27
CA PRO A 698 -30.68 51.38 -13.62
C PRO A 698 -30.23 51.18 -15.09
N SER A 699 -29.20 50.36 -15.27
CA SER A 699 -28.72 49.94 -16.60
C SER A 699 -29.26 48.56 -16.99
N GLN A 700 -29.78 48.52 -18.21
CA GLN A 700 -30.52 47.45 -18.87
C GLN A 700 -29.63 46.25 -19.24
N THR A 701 -30.16 45.05 -19.03
CA THR A 701 -29.63 43.77 -19.52
C THR A 701 -29.77 43.68 -21.05
N PRO A 702 -28.71 43.33 -21.81
CA PRO A 702 -28.87 42.91 -23.20
C PRO A 702 -29.07 41.38 -23.30
N ALA A 703 -30.03 41.00 -24.14
CA ALA A 703 -30.41 39.63 -24.47
C ALA A 703 -29.30 38.86 -25.24
N PRO A 704 -29.25 37.52 -25.13
CA PRO A 704 -28.22 36.71 -25.77
C PRO A 704 -28.47 36.54 -27.28
N ALA A 705 -27.38 36.63 -28.04
CA ALA A 705 -27.34 36.55 -29.49
C ALA A 705 -27.51 35.11 -30.02
N THR A 706 -28.27 35.01 -31.11
CA THR A 706 -28.56 33.82 -31.91
C THR A 706 -27.33 33.33 -32.70
N PRO A 707 -27.06 32.01 -32.78
CA PRO A 707 -25.99 31.47 -33.63
C PRO A 707 -26.43 31.34 -35.11
N PRO A 708 -25.49 31.46 -36.08
CA PRO A 708 -25.80 31.50 -37.51
C PRO A 708 -25.94 30.11 -38.17
N ASN A 709 -26.91 30.05 -39.09
CA ASN A 709 -27.13 29.16 -40.23
C ASN A 709 -26.13 28.00 -40.48
N GLN A 710 -26.64 26.76 -40.34
CA GLN A 710 -26.13 25.57 -41.04
C GLN A 710 -26.96 25.29 -42.31
N PRO A 711 -26.33 24.85 -43.42
CA PRO A 711 -27.02 24.51 -44.66
C PRO A 711 -27.74 23.15 -44.60
N SER A 712 -28.97 23.17 -45.13
CA SER A 712 -29.89 22.04 -45.31
C SER A 712 -29.31 20.93 -46.20
N LEU A 713 -29.26 19.70 -45.68
CA LEU A 713 -29.07 18.46 -46.43
C LEU A 713 -30.37 17.66 -46.46
N ALA A 714 -30.72 17.19 -47.65
CA ALA A 714 -31.98 16.54 -48.01
C ALA A 714 -32.27 15.25 -47.21
N PRO A 715 -33.56 14.88 -47.01
CA PRO A 715 -33.94 13.65 -46.31
C PRO A 715 -33.71 12.41 -47.19
N ALA A 716 -33.05 11.41 -46.62
CA ALA A 716 -32.91 10.07 -47.19
C ALA A 716 -34.26 9.32 -47.18
N PRO A 717 -34.51 8.42 -48.15
CA PRO A 717 -35.82 7.80 -48.35
C PRO A 717 -36.15 6.72 -47.32
N ALA A 718 -37.45 6.60 -47.01
CA ALA A 718 -38.02 5.60 -46.14
C ALA A 718 -37.74 4.16 -46.62
N PRO A 719 -37.46 3.20 -45.71
CA PRO A 719 -37.30 1.80 -46.09
C PRO A 719 -38.66 1.19 -46.45
N THR A 720 -38.66 0.53 -47.59
CA THR A 720 -39.74 -0.23 -48.22
C THR A 720 -40.20 -1.40 -47.35
N ALA A 721 -41.52 -1.56 -47.28
CA ALA A 721 -42.21 -2.70 -46.70
C ALA A 721 -41.80 -3.99 -47.42
N SER A 722 -41.26 -4.96 -46.67
CA SER A 722 -40.98 -6.31 -47.15
C SER A 722 -42.12 -7.26 -46.74
N ALA A 723 -42.47 -8.13 -47.68
CA ALA A 723 -43.67 -8.96 -47.72
C ALA A 723 -43.77 -10.01 -46.60
N SER A 724 -45.00 -10.25 -46.15
CA SER A 724 -45.37 -11.31 -45.21
C SER A 724 -45.19 -12.72 -45.82
N PRO A 725 -44.62 -13.69 -45.08
CA PRO A 725 -44.70 -15.10 -45.45
C PRO A 725 -46.04 -15.75 -45.04
N PRO A 726 -46.44 -16.87 -45.67
CA PRO A 726 -47.76 -17.48 -45.49
C PRO A 726 -47.94 -18.15 -44.11
N PRO A 727 -49.18 -18.32 -43.63
CA PRO A 727 -49.46 -18.81 -42.29
C PRO A 727 -49.05 -20.29 -42.15
N SER A 728 -48.18 -20.54 -41.17
CA SER A 728 -47.84 -21.88 -40.69
C SER A 728 -48.96 -22.37 -39.77
N GLY A 729 -49.39 -23.62 -39.95
CA GLY A 729 -50.47 -24.26 -39.17
C GLY A 729 -50.19 -24.38 -37.66
N PRO A 730 -51.18 -24.84 -36.87
CA PRO A 730 -51.14 -24.79 -35.42
C PRO A 730 -49.99 -25.61 -34.84
N SER A 731 -49.06 -24.93 -34.16
CA SER A 731 -48.00 -25.55 -33.38
C SER A 731 -48.56 -26.17 -32.09
N THR A 732 -48.10 -27.39 -31.81
CA THR A 732 -48.31 -28.14 -30.57
C THR A 732 -47.89 -27.29 -29.36
N PRO A 733 -48.59 -27.35 -28.20
CA PRO A 733 -48.19 -26.61 -27.01
C PRO A 733 -46.76 -27.02 -26.60
N PRO A 734 -45.89 -26.07 -26.19
CA PRO A 734 -44.57 -26.42 -25.69
C PRO A 734 -44.71 -27.29 -24.44
N ALA A 735 -43.94 -28.38 -24.40
CA ALA A 735 -43.83 -29.23 -23.24
C ALA A 735 -43.42 -28.40 -22.01
N ASP A 736 -43.98 -28.73 -20.84
CA ASP A 736 -43.68 -28.05 -19.58
C ASP A 736 -42.17 -27.95 -19.35
N PRO A 737 -41.64 -26.79 -18.92
CA PRO A 737 -40.22 -26.60 -18.73
C PRO A 737 -39.71 -27.58 -17.67
N THR A 738 -38.76 -28.41 -18.07
CA THR A 738 -38.04 -29.28 -17.13
C THR A 738 -37.42 -28.41 -16.03
N PRO A 739 -37.60 -28.74 -14.74
CA PRO A 739 -37.09 -27.92 -13.65
C PRO A 739 -35.58 -27.71 -13.79
N ALA A 740 -35.14 -26.46 -13.66
CA ALA A 740 -33.73 -26.09 -13.79
C ALA A 740 -32.87 -26.87 -12.79
N LYS A 741 -31.84 -27.56 -13.28
CA LYS A 741 -30.94 -28.38 -12.44
C LYS A 741 -30.02 -27.52 -11.56
N TRP A 742 -29.86 -26.25 -11.90
CA TRP A 742 -29.02 -25.31 -11.19
C TRP A 742 -29.83 -24.12 -10.69
N ARG A 743 -29.44 -23.62 -9.52
CA ARG A 743 -29.90 -22.36 -8.94
C ARG A 743 -28.70 -21.45 -8.72
N TYR A 744 -28.92 -20.16 -8.51
CA TYR A 744 -27.84 -19.24 -8.18
C TYR A 744 -28.19 -18.34 -7.00
N ARG A 745 -27.14 -17.79 -6.37
CA ARG A 745 -27.22 -16.71 -5.40
C ARG A 745 -26.26 -15.59 -5.80
N MET A 746 -26.65 -14.35 -5.55
CA MET A 746 -25.86 -13.15 -5.88
C MET A 746 -25.47 -12.39 -4.61
N GLU A 747 -24.24 -11.90 -4.60
CA GLU A 747 -23.68 -11.04 -3.55
C GLU A 747 -23.10 -9.78 -4.22
N SER A 748 -23.58 -8.60 -3.87
CA SER A 748 -23.03 -7.33 -4.35
C SER A 748 -21.97 -6.80 -3.38
N GLY A 749 -20.89 -6.23 -3.90
CA GLY A 749 -19.78 -5.70 -3.11
C GLY A 749 -19.31 -4.32 -3.60
N ARG A 750 -18.41 -3.70 -2.82
CA ARG A 750 -17.69 -2.48 -3.23
C ARG A 750 -16.47 -2.89 -4.07
N GLY A 751 -16.16 -2.14 -5.12
CA GLY A 751 -15.00 -2.41 -5.97
C GLY A 751 -15.24 -2.08 -7.44
N MET A 752 -14.32 -2.51 -8.30
CA MET A 752 -14.48 -2.41 -9.76
C MET A 752 -15.76 -3.12 -10.21
N SER A 753 -16.38 -2.59 -11.26
CA SER A 753 -17.59 -3.15 -11.88
C SER A 753 -17.28 -4.50 -12.55
N LEU A 754 -17.27 -5.58 -11.75
CA LEU A 754 -16.97 -6.94 -12.18
C LEU A 754 -18.19 -7.86 -11.94
N LEU A 755 -18.42 -8.77 -12.87
CA LEU A 755 -19.21 -9.98 -12.66
C LEU A 755 -18.24 -11.14 -12.46
N VAL A 756 -18.16 -11.65 -11.23
CA VAL A 756 -17.37 -12.84 -10.91
C VAL A 756 -18.32 -13.96 -10.52
N GLY A 757 -17.96 -15.21 -10.78
CA GLY A 757 -18.80 -16.30 -10.31
C GLY A 757 -18.13 -17.66 -10.26
N ASP A 758 -18.81 -18.61 -9.65
CA ASP A 758 -18.39 -20.01 -9.54
C ASP A 758 -19.54 -20.93 -9.97
N ILE A 759 -19.32 -21.72 -11.02
CA ILE A 759 -20.28 -22.72 -11.47
C ILE A 759 -20.06 -24.12 -10.85
N GLY A 760 -19.09 -24.27 -9.93
CA GLY A 760 -18.80 -25.51 -9.22
C GLY A 760 -18.08 -26.60 -10.03
N VAL A 761 -17.87 -26.39 -11.33
CA VAL A 761 -17.17 -27.30 -12.23
C VAL A 761 -16.12 -26.56 -13.07
N LYS A 762 -14.95 -27.17 -13.27
CA LYS A 762 -13.82 -26.58 -14.01
C LYS A 762 -13.81 -27.06 -15.47
N GLY A 763 -13.41 -26.18 -16.38
CA GLY A 763 -13.20 -26.51 -17.80
C GLY A 763 -14.45 -26.41 -18.69
N GLU A 764 -15.59 -26.01 -18.14
CA GLU A 764 -16.82 -25.81 -18.90
C GLU A 764 -16.83 -24.45 -19.61
N ARG A 765 -17.47 -24.40 -20.78
CA ARG A 765 -17.68 -23.15 -21.50
C ARG A 765 -18.79 -22.35 -20.85
N ILE A 766 -18.52 -21.10 -20.56
CA ILE A 766 -19.48 -20.10 -20.10
C ILE A 766 -19.64 -19.06 -21.20
N THR A 767 -20.86 -18.79 -21.63
CA THR A 767 -21.15 -17.66 -22.54
C THR A 767 -21.92 -16.60 -21.77
N ILE A 768 -21.40 -15.37 -21.76
CA ILE A 768 -22.06 -14.24 -21.11
C ILE A 768 -22.48 -13.24 -22.18
N THR A 769 -23.78 -12.94 -22.26
CA THR A 769 -24.33 -11.89 -23.09
C THR A 769 -24.58 -10.65 -22.23
N ARG A 770 -23.95 -9.54 -22.60
CA ARG A 770 -24.08 -8.23 -21.95
C ARG A 770 -25.42 -7.56 -22.28
N PRO A 771 -25.81 -6.50 -21.55
CA PRO A 771 -27.01 -5.72 -21.86
C PRO A 771 -27.03 -5.13 -23.28
N ASP A 772 -25.87 -4.83 -23.85
CA ASP A 772 -25.71 -4.34 -25.23
C ASP A 772 -25.76 -5.45 -26.31
N GLY A 773 -25.99 -6.70 -25.92
CA GLY A 773 -26.07 -7.86 -26.80
C GLY A 773 -24.72 -8.47 -27.18
N ARG A 774 -23.59 -7.90 -26.76
CA ARG A 774 -22.26 -8.50 -26.99
C ARG A 774 -22.10 -9.78 -26.18
N ARG A 775 -21.52 -10.81 -26.81
CA ARG A 775 -21.28 -12.13 -26.19
C ARG A 775 -19.80 -12.32 -25.92
N GLU A 776 -19.47 -12.83 -24.74
CA GLU A 776 -18.12 -13.23 -24.35
C GLU A 776 -18.11 -14.70 -23.94
N GLN A 777 -17.07 -15.41 -24.36
CA GLN A 777 -16.85 -16.80 -24.00
C GLN A 777 -15.71 -16.89 -23.00
N LEU A 778 -16.01 -17.51 -21.85
CA LEU A 778 -15.08 -17.77 -20.78
C LEU A 778 -14.99 -19.27 -20.53
N THR A 779 -13.92 -19.70 -19.90
CA THR A 779 -13.76 -21.08 -19.42
C THR A 779 -13.85 -21.07 -17.90
N SER A 780 -14.70 -21.93 -17.34
CA SER A 780 -14.82 -22.07 -15.90
C SER A 780 -13.52 -22.57 -15.26
N GLY A 781 -13.20 -22.03 -14.09
CA GLY A 781 -11.93 -22.29 -13.40
C GLY A 781 -10.72 -21.54 -13.98
N SER A 782 -10.97 -20.55 -14.85
CA SER A 782 -9.96 -19.56 -15.28
C SER A 782 -9.53 -18.61 -14.15
N LYS A 783 -10.35 -18.51 -13.09
CA LYS A 783 -10.11 -17.68 -11.91
C LYS A 783 -10.32 -18.49 -10.63
N ALA A 784 -9.32 -19.30 -10.28
CA ALA A 784 -9.40 -20.25 -9.17
C ALA A 784 -9.67 -19.60 -7.80
N GLU A 785 -9.35 -18.32 -7.66
CA GLU A 785 -9.63 -17.49 -6.48
C GLU A 785 -11.14 -17.33 -6.18
N TYR A 786 -12.02 -17.53 -7.17
CA TYR A 786 -13.47 -17.45 -6.97
C TYR A 786 -14.14 -18.82 -6.76
N GLY A 787 -13.40 -19.93 -6.89
CA GLY A 787 -13.89 -21.30 -6.71
C GLY A 787 -13.45 -22.24 -7.83
N ILE A 788 -13.87 -23.51 -7.75
CA ILE A 788 -13.43 -24.57 -8.70
C ILE A 788 -13.85 -24.24 -10.14
N GLY A 789 -15.06 -23.69 -10.32
CA GLY A 789 -15.58 -23.19 -11.59
C GLY A 789 -15.48 -21.67 -11.73
N GLY A 790 -14.52 -21.03 -11.04
CA GLY A 790 -14.38 -19.58 -10.97
C GLY A 790 -14.16 -18.91 -12.33
N PHE A 791 -14.85 -17.79 -12.57
CA PHE A 791 -14.73 -16.93 -13.77
C PHE A 791 -14.86 -15.43 -13.42
N GLU A 792 -14.44 -14.56 -14.33
CA GLU A 792 -14.50 -13.10 -14.17
C GLU A 792 -14.82 -12.41 -15.51
N LEU A 793 -15.66 -11.38 -15.45
CA LEU A 793 -16.03 -10.51 -16.57
C LEU A 793 -16.05 -9.05 -16.11
N TYR A 794 -15.52 -8.14 -16.93
CA TYR A 794 -15.63 -6.70 -16.70
C TYR A 794 -17.04 -6.20 -17.06
N ALA A 795 -17.85 -5.88 -16.06
CA ALA A 795 -19.30 -5.63 -16.15
C ALA A 795 -19.67 -4.18 -15.76
N GLN A 796 -19.14 -3.20 -16.51
CA GLN A 796 -19.41 -1.77 -16.27
C GLN A 796 -20.85 -1.33 -16.54
N GLN A 797 -21.56 -2.00 -17.44
CA GLN A 797 -22.90 -1.57 -17.85
C GLN A 797 -23.94 -2.12 -16.86
N PRO A 798 -24.73 -1.28 -16.19
CA PRO A 798 -25.89 -1.79 -15.45
C PRO A 798 -26.91 -2.39 -16.43
N GLY A 799 -27.56 -3.49 -16.06
CA GLY A 799 -28.53 -4.17 -16.91
C GLY A 799 -28.62 -5.67 -16.68
N VAL A 800 -29.39 -6.35 -17.53
CA VAL A 800 -29.55 -7.81 -17.49
C VAL A 800 -28.40 -8.46 -18.25
N TYR A 801 -27.62 -9.27 -17.55
CA TYR A 801 -26.61 -10.14 -18.13
C TYR A 801 -27.17 -11.54 -18.25
N ARG A 802 -26.99 -12.18 -19.41
CA ARG A 802 -27.42 -13.56 -19.62
C ARG A 802 -26.20 -14.48 -19.57
N VAL A 803 -26.15 -15.38 -18.60
CA VAL A 803 -25.07 -16.35 -18.40
C VAL A 803 -25.54 -17.73 -18.83
N GLU A 804 -24.82 -18.35 -19.76
CA GLU A 804 -25.15 -19.65 -20.36
C GLU A 804 -24.03 -20.66 -20.09
N PHE A 805 -24.34 -21.80 -19.48
CA PHE A 805 -23.44 -22.95 -19.31
C PHE A 805 -24.25 -24.23 -19.10
N LEU A 806 -23.68 -25.40 -19.45
CA LEU A 806 -24.32 -26.71 -19.26
C LEU A 806 -25.80 -26.76 -19.73
N ASP A 807 -26.05 -26.21 -20.92
CA ASP A 807 -27.36 -26.09 -21.56
C ASP A 807 -28.42 -25.33 -20.75
N GLN A 808 -28.00 -24.48 -19.81
CA GLN A 808 -28.86 -23.64 -18.99
C GLN A 808 -28.49 -22.17 -19.10
N THR A 809 -29.50 -21.32 -18.95
CA THR A 809 -29.43 -19.88 -19.14
C THR A 809 -29.97 -19.17 -17.91
N PHE A 810 -29.20 -18.22 -17.38
CA PHE A 810 -29.55 -17.43 -16.20
C PHE A 810 -29.54 -15.95 -16.56
N GLU A 811 -30.53 -15.21 -16.07
CA GLU A 811 -30.60 -13.75 -16.23
C GLU A 811 -30.25 -13.09 -14.90
N LEU A 812 -29.14 -12.36 -14.89
CA LEU A 812 -28.59 -11.67 -13.72
C LEU A 812 -28.81 -10.17 -13.89
N GLN A 813 -29.53 -9.54 -12.97
CA GLN A 813 -29.70 -8.09 -12.95
C GLN A 813 -28.53 -7.44 -12.22
N LEU A 814 -27.67 -6.71 -12.93
CA LEU A 814 -26.50 -6.03 -12.37
C LEU A 814 -26.72 -4.53 -12.28
N THR A 815 -26.14 -3.91 -11.25
CA THR A 815 -26.22 -2.46 -10.97
C THR A 815 -24.98 -1.68 -11.39
N GLY A 816 -24.01 -2.34 -12.06
CA GLY A 816 -22.71 -1.74 -12.39
C GLY A 816 -21.72 -1.72 -11.20
N GLN A 817 -22.04 -2.42 -10.11
CA GLN A 817 -21.13 -2.65 -8.98
C GLN A 817 -20.51 -4.05 -9.07
N PHE A 818 -19.45 -4.29 -8.29
CA PHE A 818 -18.90 -5.63 -8.10
C PHE A 818 -20.02 -6.61 -7.69
N THR A 819 -20.14 -7.71 -8.41
CA THR A 819 -21.19 -8.71 -8.21
C THR A 819 -20.58 -10.11 -8.30
N LYS A 820 -20.75 -10.90 -7.23
CA LYS A 820 -20.38 -12.30 -7.17
C LYS A 820 -21.62 -13.18 -7.33
N VAL A 821 -21.58 -14.16 -8.23
CA VAL A 821 -22.65 -15.15 -8.43
C VAL A 821 -22.14 -16.56 -8.16
N ILE A 822 -22.86 -17.32 -7.34
CA ILE A 822 -22.52 -18.73 -7.04
C ILE A 822 -23.65 -19.59 -7.56
N PHE A 823 -23.35 -20.53 -8.45
CA PHE A 823 -24.31 -21.50 -8.96
C PHE A 823 -24.20 -22.81 -8.18
N GLU A 824 -25.35 -23.35 -7.76
CA GLU A 824 -25.45 -24.56 -6.98
C GLU A 824 -26.32 -25.58 -7.72
N HIS A 825 -25.87 -26.84 -7.73
CA HIS A 825 -26.65 -27.94 -8.26
C HIS A 825 -27.83 -28.22 -7.31
N SER A 826 -29.06 -28.16 -7.80
CA SER A 826 -30.25 -28.50 -7.02
C SER A 826 -30.30 -30.01 -6.83
N THR A 827 -30.01 -30.49 -5.63
CA THR A 827 -30.11 -31.91 -5.26
C THR A 827 -31.46 -32.28 -4.63
N GLN A 828 -32.45 -31.37 -4.68
CA GLN A 828 -33.73 -31.58 -4.01
C GLN A 828 -34.62 -32.53 -4.85
N PRO A 829 -35.00 -33.72 -4.33
CA PRO A 829 -35.94 -34.60 -5.02
C PRO A 829 -37.31 -33.91 -5.08
N ALA A 830 -37.98 -34.00 -6.24
CA ALA A 830 -39.31 -33.45 -6.44
C ALA A 830 -40.28 -33.97 -5.37
N GLN A 831 -40.87 -33.05 -4.59
CA GLN A 831 -41.96 -33.44 -3.70
C GLN A 831 -43.21 -33.76 -4.52
N PRO A 832 -43.96 -34.84 -4.21
CA PRO A 832 -45.19 -35.16 -4.90
C PRO A 832 -46.26 -34.11 -4.58
N GLU A 833 -46.92 -33.61 -5.63
CA GLU A 833 -48.06 -32.69 -5.52
C GLU A 833 -49.21 -33.35 -4.75
N PHE A 834 -49.63 -32.74 -3.63
CA PHE A 834 -50.87 -33.11 -2.95
C PHE A 834 -52.05 -32.34 -3.56
N THR A 835 -53.01 -33.09 -4.09
CA THR A 835 -54.30 -32.60 -4.59
C THR A 835 -55.21 -32.19 -3.44
N ALA A 836 -55.91 -31.06 -3.61
CA ALA A 836 -56.85 -30.50 -2.65
C ALA A 836 -58.22 -31.20 -2.69
N ALA A 837 -58.77 -31.57 -1.52
CA ALA A 837 -60.21 -31.72 -1.33
C ALA A 837 -60.66 -31.67 0.15
N ALA A 838 -61.69 -30.83 0.36
CA ALA A 838 -62.82 -30.92 1.31
C ALA A 838 -62.64 -30.67 2.84
N ILE A 839 -63.39 -29.67 3.31
CA ILE A 839 -63.76 -29.35 4.70
C ILE A 839 -64.99 -30.23 5.10
N PRO A 840 -65.14 -30.71 6.36
CA PRO A 840 -66.02 -30.02 7.30
C PRO A 840 -65.57 -29.98 8.79
N ALA A 841 -65.84 -28.82 9.39
CA ALA A 841 -66.22 -28.46 10.77
C ALA A 841 -65.81 -29.27 12.04
N ALA A 842 -65.41 -28.47 13.04
CA ALA A 842 -65.72 -28.51 14.49
C ALA A 842 -64.68 -29.05 15.50
N VAL A 843 -64.14 -28.06 16.26
CA VAL A 843 -63.86 -28.01 17.71
C VAL A 843 -62.87 -29.02 18.33
N SER A 844 -61.65 -28.53 18.61
CA SER A 844 -60.98 -28.53 19.94
C SER A 844 -59.63 -27.78 19.84
N PRO A 845 -59.19 -27.02 20.86
CA PRO A 845 -57.89 -26.34 20.82
C PRO A 845 -56.75 -27.36 21.02
N PRO A 846 -55.65 -27.28 20.23
CA PRO A 846 -54.50 -28.15 20.42
C PRO A 846 -53.64 -27.72 21.63
N PRO A 847 -52.88 -28.66 22.22
CA PRO A 847 -51.95 -28.38 23.32
C PRO A 847 -50.75 -27.54 22.86
N GLU A 848 -50.11 -26.86 23.81
CA GLU A 848 -48.92 -26.01 23.59
C GLU A 848 -47.87 -26.68 22.71
N PRO A 849 -47.24 -25.95 21.76
CA PRO A 849 -46.19 -26.51 20.93
C PRO A 849 -44.94 -26.75 21.78
N VAL A 850 -44.54 -28.02 21.84
CA VAL A 850 -43.18 -28.43 22.17
C VAL A 850 -42.25 -27.81 21.12
N PHE A 851 -41.40 -26.89 21.55
CA PHE A 851 -40.34 -26.32 20.72
C PHE A 851 -39.30 -27.40 20.38
N GLU A 852 -39.36 -27.94 19.16
CA GLU A 852 -38.17 -28.53 18.54
C GLU A 852 -37.21 -27.39 18.15
N PRO A 853 -35.92 -27.43 18.54
CA PRO A 853 -34.98 -26.40 18.16
C PRO A 853 -34.67 -26.48 16.66
N LYS A 854 -35.23 -25.52 15.91
CA LYS A 854 -34.76 -25.16 14.56
C LYS A 854 -33.25 -24.85 14.66
N LYS A 855 -32.44 -25.46 13.78
CA LYS A 855 -31.03 -25.06 13.59
C LYS A 855 -30.98 -23.54 13.36
N PRO A 856 -30.21 -22.77 14.16
CA PRO A 856 -30.16 -21.32 13.99
C PRO A 856 -29.48 -20.96 12.68
N ASP A 857 -30.04 -19.97 11.98
CA ASP A 857 -29.34 -19.28 10.90
C ASP A 857 -28.12 -18.51 11.44
N ARG A 858 -27.25 -18.07 10.51
CA ARG A 858 -25.95 -17.45 10.84
C ARG A 858 -26.05 -16.12 11.60
N PHE A 859 -27.22 -15.46 11.65
CA PHE A 859 -27.44 -14.28 12.50
C PHE A 859 -27.91 -14.64 13.92
N GLY A 860 -28.46 -15.84 14.09
CA GLY A 860 -28.75 -16.42 15.40
C GLY A 860 -27.49 -16.62 16.25
N LEU A 861 -26.35 -16.99 15.66
CA LEU A 861 -25.12 -17.24 16.43
C LEU A 861 -24.55 -15.96 17.07
N LEU A 862 -24.62 -14.81 16.39
CA LEU A 862 -24.18 -13.53 16.95
C LEU A 862 -25.11 -13.04 18.06
N LYS A 863 -26.44 -13.24 17.91
CA LYS A 863 -27.42 -12.95 18.96
C LYS A 863 -27.29 -13.90 20.16
N VAL A 864 -26.96 -15.17 19.94
CA VAL A 864 -26.72 -16.15 21.02
C VAL A 864 -25.40 -15.89 21.72
N ALA A 865 -24.32 -15.56 21.00
CA ALA A 865 -23.04 -15.18 21.60
C ALA A 865 -23.16 -13.89 22.43
N LEU A 866 -23.81 -12.85 21.88
CA LEU A 866 -24.04 -11.59 22.59
C LEU A 866 -25.04 -11.79 23.76
N GLY A 867 -26.07 -12.63 23.59
CA GLY A 867 -27.03 -12.98 24.63
C GLY A 867 -26.42 -13.81 25.78
N PHE A 868 -25.48 -14.71 25.48
CA PHE A 868 -24.75 -15.50 26.46
C PHE A 868 -23.77 -14.63 27.26
N ILE A 869 -23.10 -13.68 26.58
CA ILE A 869 -22.25 -12.66 27.22
C ILE A 869 -23.10 -11.77 28.14
N ILE A 870 -24.26 -11.25 27.67
CA ILE A 870 -25.18 -10.42 28.47
C ILE A 870 -25.77 -11.21 29.66
N SER A 871 -26.10 -12.50 29.50
CA SER A 871 -26.61 -13.34 30.59
C SER A 871 -25.55 -13.65 31.66
N LEU A 872 -24.27 -13.66 31.29
CA LEU A 872 -23.16 -13.83 32.24
C LEU A 872 -22.90 -12.56 33.06
N PHE A 873 -23.22 -11.38 32.52
CA PHE A 873 -23.12 -10.10 33.26
C PHE A 873 -24.35 -9.79 34.11
N LYS A 874 -25.54 -10.33 33.80
CA LYS A 874 -26.77 -10.15 34.61
C LYS A 874 -26.89 -11.05 35.86
N ARG A 875 -25.95 -11.97 36.10
CA ARG A 875 -25.90 -12.81 37.31
C ARG A 875 -24.90 -12.31 38.38
N LYS A 876 -24.63 -11.01 38.40
CA LYS A 876 -24.05 -10.30 39.55
C LYS A 876 -24.99 -9.17 39.94
#